data_AF-A0A7K9EF49-F1
#
_entry.id   AF-A0A7K9EF49-F1
#
_cell.length_a   1.000
_cell.length_b   1.000
_cell.length_c   1.000
_cell.angle_alpha   90.00
_cell.angle_beta   90.00
_cell.angle_gamma   90.00
#
_symmetry.space_group_name_H-M   'P 1'
#
loop_
_entity.id
_entity.type
_entity.pdbx_description
1 polymer ?
#
loop_
_entity_poly.entity_id
_entity_poly.type
_entity_poly.pdbx_seq_one_letter_code
_entity_poly.pdbx_strand_id
1 'polypeptide(L)'
;SSQESHDYVLLDIPVTREQMNRYRAAAETAQSELAALSVKYDCAQSELLELRSRMVSKEASFQELKTEAESHKENNARQMSRLLSLQKRIEEMEKEVCVLTTSKHQAELTAQVAFKENCELKEELHKQNAKLSKYLNECEESMTQASKMSRKYEELLTQLSGFLDVDIRGKEKPQEHLMLKVSEICKENLTLKDRVAAVQEAINVHEMESKASRETIMRLVSEATKEQKKAVGYYQDMEKLSKDLDSAITERQSLEVEIRNLQDKLTANQKALDASKWELHNLKKSSSELDGSLKCSREEARTAQTSLVAFKEQIATLLSGGSAIVKSSEKAILERIREINCKEENKEIIVSQLETQIAELTEALENQTRLYQEALERSRKAEKCSETFQDQLKHLEDELLSVELMQDGLKLEKQNYLKFLEQLNEKMKLDSLAAEVGFDMNVDAILARVEQLVKMEGDAVIENKTMAYSLRKKLKTQKEKLESKELHMNLLRQKIAQLEEEKQARTALAVERDEANLAVKKLHKMIERLQKQLHLAREMNTDLKAKLSETNELKIKTLDQNRTIEELNKSQGKLERMKEKAEKQLTSVKSELLSKERKATEDKEKHKNMLEAVTSEMKVVKTAFEELGKRERQLADFREVVSRMLGLNIASLALPDYEIITRLERLIHSHQHHYCPCVCLKD
;
A
#
# COMPACT_ATOMS: atom_id res chain seq x y z
N SER A 1 218.20 33.99 -100.50
CA SER A 1 219.00 34.44 -101.65
C SER A 1 218.10 35.13 -102.65
N SER A 2 218.37 36.36 -103.12
CA SER A 2 219.65 37.11 -103.14
C SER A 2 220.68 36.56 -104.15
N GLN A 3 221.79 37.27 -104.39
CA GLN A 3 222.98 36.72 -105.07
C GLN A 3 223.83 35.87 -104.10
N GLU A 4 223.73 36.06 -102.79
CA GLU A 4 224.41 37.13 -102.06
C GLU A 4 223.99 38.57 -102.45
N SER A 5 224.90 39.49 -102.79
CA SER A 5 224.55 40.92 -102.86
C SER A 5 225.33 41.90 -103.76
N HIS A 6 226.35 41.52 -104.54
CA HIS A 6 227.30 42.53 -105.09
C HIS A 6 227.62 42.51 -106.60
N ASP A 7 227.59 43.73 -107.18
CA ASP A 7 228.51 44.37 -108.14
C ASP A 7 229.31 43.54 -109.16
N TYR A 8 229.22 43.92 -110.45
CA TYR A 8 230.39 44.28 -111.28
C TYR A 8 230.00 44.80 -112.69
N VAL A 9 230.21 46.11 -112.92
CA VAL A 9 231.29 46.49 -113.82
C VAL A 9 232.47 46.66 -112.87
N LEU A 10 233.42 45.72 -112.85
CA LEU A 10 234.65 45.87 -113.62
C LEU A 10 235.22 44.47 -113.93
N LEU A 11 234.98 43.94 -115.12
CA LEU A 11 236.06 44.11 -116.09
C LEU A 11 236.20 45.61 -116.42
N ASP A 12 237.28 46.32 -116.09
CA ASP A 12 238.63 45.93 -115.62
C ASP A 12 238.83 45.95 -114.07
N ILE A 13 239.23 47.10 -113.50
CA ILE A 13 239.05 47.56 -112.09
C ILE A 13 239.42 46.64 -110.89
N PRO A 14 240.58 45.98 -110.88
CA PRO A 14 241.16 45.35 -109.68
C PRO A 14 241.10 46.13 -108.34
N VAL A 15 240.97 45.39 -107.22
CA VAL A 15 241.42 45.74 -105.84
C VAL A 15 240.53 46.72 -105.02
N THR A 16 240.02 46.36 -103.83
CA THR A 16 240.60 46.80 -102.52
C THR A 16 240.19 45.97 -101.27
N ARG A 17 240.10 44.65 -101.43
CA ARG A 17 240.59 43.62 -100.48
C ARG A 17 240.26 43.68 -98.97
N GLU A 18 240.71 44.69 -98.21
CA GLU A 18 240.97 44.56 -96.77
C GLU A 18 239.76 44.89 -95.86
N GLN A 19 238.96 45.91 -96.20
CA GLN A 19 237.76 46.25 -95.43
C GLN A 19 236.60 45.24 -95.63
N MET A 20 236.56 44.49 -96.74
CA MET A 20 235.51 43.50 -97.01
C MET A 20 235.55 42.28 -96.07
N ASN A 21 236.73 41.81 -95.64
CA ASN A 21 236.83 40.60 -94.81
C ASN A 21 236.04 40.72 -93.49
N ARG A 22 236.00 41.93 -92.89
CA ARG A 22 235.23 42.18 -91.66
C ARG A 22 233.72 42.10 -91.88
N TYR A 23 233.22 42.59 -93.01
CA TYR A 23 231.80 42.44 -93.36
C TYR A 23 231.42 41.00 -93.73
N ARG A 24 232.35 40.20 -94.30
CA ARG A 24 232.10 38.77 -94.59
C ARG A 24 231.87 37.95 -93.32
N ALA A 25 232.72 38.10 -92.30
CA ALA A 25 232.53 37.38 -91.03
C ALA A 25 231.21 37.76 -90.33
N ALA A 26 230.79 39.04 -90.45
CA ALA A 26 229.49 39.48 -89.96
C ALA A 26 228.30 38.92 -90.77
N ALA A 27 228.49 38.63 -92.06
CA ALA A 27 227.48 37.97 -92.90
C ALA A 27 227.26 36.49 -92.51
N GLU A 28 228.32 35.78 -92.12
CA GLU A 28 228.22 34.39 -91.64
C GLU A 28 227.43 34.28 -90.33
N THR A 29 227.68 35.16 -89.34
CA THR A 29 226.87 35.20 -88.12
C THR A 29 225.41 35.56 -88.40
N ALA A 30 225.17 36.54 -89.28
CA ALA A 30 223.81 36.93 -89.66
C ALA A 30 223.04 35.81 -90.38
N GLN A 31 223.70 35.02 -91.24
CA GLN A 31 223.08 33.85 -91.89
C GLN A 31 222.72 32.75 -90.87
N SER A 32 223.58 32.49 -89.89
CA SER A 32 223.33 31.50 -88.83
C SER A 32 222.10 31.85 -87.98
N GLU A 33 221.95 33.12 -87.59
CA GLU A 33 220.78 33.60 -86.84
C GLU A 33 219.49 33.57 -87.68
N LEU A 34 219.56 33.92 -88.96
CA LEU A 34 218.41 33.87 -89.88
C LEU A 34 217.87 32.44 -90.03
N ALA A 35 218.75 31.44 -90.13
CA ALA A 35 218.36 30.03 -90.24
C ALA A 35 217.67 29.51 -88.96
N ALA A 36 218.21 29.86 -87.78
CA ALA A 36 217.62 29.47 -86.50
C ALA A 36 216.23 30.12 -86.27
N LEU A 37 216.01 31.32 -86.80
CA LEU A 37 214.71 31.99 -86.80
C LEU A 37 213.70 31.32 -87.72
N SER A 38 214.09 30.89 -88.93
CA SER A 38 213.19 30.16 -89.84
C SER A 38 212.67 28.85 -89.22
N VAL A 39 213.54 28.06 -88.57
CA VAL A 39 213.09 26.82 -87.89
C VAL A 39 212.09 27.11 -86.76
N LYS A 40 212.25 28.21 -86.02
CA LYS A 40 211.27 28.64 -85.01
C LYS A 40 209.94 29.09 -85.63
N TYR A 41 209.99 29.74 -86.79
CA TYR A 41 208.79 30.13 -87.54
C TYR A 41 207.99 28.91 -88.02
N ASP A 42 208.66 27.92 -88.60
CA ASP A 42 208.01 26.70 -89.12
C ASP A 42 207.39 25.84 -88.00
N CYS A 43 208.04 25.75 -86.83
CA CYS A 43 207.46 25.11 -85.64
C CYS A 43 206.17 25.83 -85.17
N ALA A 44 206.21 27.16 -85.05
CA ALA A 44 205.04 27.95 -84.63
C ALA A 44 203.88 27.87 -85.65
N GLN A 45 204.18 27.76 -86.95
CA GLN A 45 203.18 27.58 -87.99
C GLN A 45 202.47 26.21 -87.89
N SER A 46 203.19 25.18 -87.44
CA SER A 46 202.65 23.82 -87.29
C SER A 46 201.66 23.70 -86.13
N GLU A 47 201.94 24.30 -84.97
CA GLU A 47 201.03 24.30 -83.81
C GLU A 47 199.70 25.02 -84.12
N LEU A 48 199.75 26.12 -84.89
CA LEU A 48 198.55 26.84 -85.34
C LEU A 48 197.64 26.01 -86.26
N LEU A 49 198.23 25.11 -87.07
CA LEU A 49 197.46 24.17 -87.90
C LEU A 49 196.79 23.09 -87.04
N GLU A 50 197.49 22.55 -86.03
CA GLU A 50 196.93 21.51 -85.16
C GLU A 50 195.74 22.05 -84.34
N LEU A 51 195.84 23.26 -83.77
CA LEU A 51 194.75 23.92 -83.04
C LEU A 51 193.52 24.20 -83.93
N ARG A 52 193.73 24.60 -85.19
CA ARG A 52 192.63 24.74 -86.16
C ARG A 52 191.90 23.42 -86.39
N SER A 53 192.61 22.29 -86.49
CA SER A 53 191.96 20.98 -86.68
C SER A 53 191.07 20.58 -85.50
N ARG A 54 191.51 20.83 -84.26
CA ARG A 54 190.70 20.54 -83.05
C ARG A 54 189.44 21.38 -82.99
N MET A 55 189.51 22.67 -83.34
CA MET A 55 188.35 23.55 -83.39
C MET A 55 187.29 23.04 -84.37
N VAL A 56 187.69 22.64 -85.58
CA VAL A 56 186.79 22.05 -86.60
C VAL A 56 186.15 20.75 -86.09
N SER A 57 186.91 19.88 -85.41
CA SER A 57 186.36 18.65 -84.83
C SER A 57 185.30 18.91 -83.73
N LYS A 58 185.46 19.98 -82.95
CA LYS A 58 184.50 20.36 -81.91
C LYS A 58 183.22 20.94 -82.49
N GLU A 59 183.32 21.76 -83.54
CA GLU A 59 182.15 22.28 -84.26
C GLU A 59 181.30 21.14 -84.86
N ALA A 60 181.93 20.12 -85.46
CA ALA A 60 181.22 18.95 -85.98
C ALA A 60 180.39 18.23 -84.88
N SER A 61 181.00 17.96 -83.72
CA SER A 61 180.31 17.30 -82.59
C SER A 61 179.15 18.11 -82.00
N PHE A 62 179.15 19.43 -82.17
CA PHE A 62 178.07 20.29 -81.67
C PHE A 62 176.82 20.22 -82.56
N GLN A 63 176.98 20.11 -83.89
CA GLN A 63 175.84 20.03 -84.80
C GLN A 63 175.13 18.67 -84.76
N GLU A 64 175.84 17.57 -84.51
CA GLU A 64 175.21 16.25 -84.31
C GLU A 64 174.23 16.28 -83.12
N LEU A 65 174.69 16.72 -81.94
CA LEU A 65 173.88 16.88 -80.73
C LEU A 65 172.65 17.78 -80.93
N LYS A 66 172.75 18.79 -81.79
CA LYS A 66 171.63 19.69 -82.12
C LYS A 66 170.52 18.96 -82.88
N THR A 67 170.87 18.12 -83.86
CA THR A 67 169.87 17.36 -84.65
C THR A 67 169.14 16.31 -83.81
N GLU A 68 169.83 15.67 -82.86
CA GLU A 68 169.22 14.67 -81.96
C GLU A 68 168.23 15.32 -80.98
N ALA A 69 168.53 16.53 -80.48
CA ALA A 69 167.63 17.31 -79.65
C ALA A 69 166.33 17.74 -80.38
N GLU A 70 166.40 18.00 -81.68
CA GLU A 70 165.23 18.33 -82.51
C GLU A 70 164.33 17.09 -82.74
N SER A 71 164.94 15.92 -83.00
CA SER A 71 164.23 14.63 -83.12
C SER A 71 163.43 14.27 -81.86
N HIS A 72 164.02 14.44 -80.68
CA HIS A 72 163.34 14.18 -79.40
C HIS A 72 162.11 15.07 -79.16
N LYS A 73 162.17 16.35 -79.57
CA LYS A 73 161.03 17.27 -79.48
C LYS A 73 159.85 16.80 -80.33
N GLU A 74 160.10 16.35 -81.55
CA GLU A 74 159.03 15.92 -82.46
C GLU A 74 158.33 14.65 -81.95
N ASN A 75 159.09 13.66 -81.49
CA ASN A 75 158.53 12.43 -80.94
C ASN A 75 157.64 12.68 -79.70
N ASN A 76 158.04 13.60 -78.81
CA ASN A 76 157.27 13.97 -77.63
C ASN A 76 155.92 14.62 -78.01
N ALA A 77 155.91 15.50 -79.02
CA ALA A 77 154.69 16.12 -79.52
C ALA A 77 153.66 15.10 -80.05
N ARG A 78 154.12 14.10 -80.83
CA ARG A 78 153.24 13.03 -81.35
C ARG A 78 152.62 12.17 -80.23
N GLN A 79 153.37 11.89 -79.16
CA GLN A 79 152.86 11.14 -78.01
C GLN A 79 151.78 11.93 -77.25
N MET A 80 151.98 13.23 -77.06
CA MET A 80 151.03 14.12 -76.37
C MET A 80 149.66 14.18 -77.08
N SER A 81 149.63 14.28 -78.41
CA SER A 81 148.37 14.29 -79.17
C SER A 81 147.57 12.98 -79.07
N ARG A 82 148.24 11.82 -78.95
CA ARG A 82 147.54 10.54 -78.75
C ARG A 82 146.88 10.45 -77.38
N LEU A 83 147.54 10.94 -76.32
CA LEU A 83 146.97 10.95 -74.97
C LEU A 83 145.69 11.79 -74.90
N LEU A 84 145.70 13.01 -75.46
CA LEU A 84 144.53 13.90 -75.49
C LEU A 84 143.31 13.27 -76.20
N SER A 85 143.53 12.54 -77.30
CA SER A 85 142.46 11.85 -78.03
C SER A 85 141.81 10.74 -77.20
N LEU A 86 142.61 9.96 -76.47
CA LEU A 86 142.10 8.88 -75.61
C LEU A 86 141.38 9.43 -74.37
N GLN A 87 141.89 10.50 -73.75
CA GLN A 87 141.22 11.17 -72.62
C GLN A 87 139.83 11.67 -73.01
N LYS A 88 139.70 12.32 -74.19
CA LYS A 88 138.40 12.82 -74.66
C LYS A 88 137.38 11.67 -74.88
N ARG A 89 137.83 10.54 -75.43
CA ARG A 89 136.98 9.36 -75.65
C ARG A 89 136.46 8.75 -74.34
N ILE A 90 137.27 8.79 -73.28
CA ILE A 90 136.88 8.32 -71.94
C ILE A 90 135.82 9.26 -71.34
N GLU A 91 136.04 10.58 -71.36
CA GLU A 91 135.05 11.55 -70.90
C GLU A 91 133.69 11.43 -71.62
N GLU A 92 133.69 11.14 -72.92
CA GLU A 92 132.47 10.95 -73.72
C GLU A 92 131.69 9.71 -73.23
N MET A 93 132.34 8.57 -73.01
CA MET A 93 131.68 7.36 -72.47
C MET A 93 131.21 7.53 -71.01
N GLU A 94 131.97 8.21 -70.16
CA GLU A 94 131.58 8.47 -68.76
C GLU A 94 130.29 9.30 -68.68
N LYS A 95 130.14 10.29 -69.58
CA LYS A 95 128.92 11.10 -69.69
C LYS A 95 127.71 10.26 -70.13
N GLU A 96 127.87 9.36 -71.10
CA GLU A 96 126.78 8.45 -71.54
C GLU A 96 126.32 7.50 -70.42
N VAL A 97 127.26 6.91 -69.67
CA VAL A 97 126.93 6.03 -68.52
C VAL A 97 126.20 6.81 -67.42
N CYS A 98 126.59 8.06 -67.16
CA CYS A 98 125.90 8.93 -66.19
C CYS A 98 124.44 9.24 -66.60
N VAL A 99 124.20 9.50 -67.89
CA VAL A 99 122.83 9.72 -68.42
C VAL A 99 121.99 8.44 -68.37
N LEU A 100 122.55 7.28 -68.70
CA LEU A 100 121.83 6.00 -68.64
C LEU A 100 121.47 5.58 -67.21
N THR A 101 122.37 5.78 -66.25
CA THR A 101 122.14 5.44 -64.84
C THR A 101 121.09 6.34 -64.19
N THR A 102 121.12 7.66 -64.48
CA THR A 102 120.07 8.60 -64.02
C THR A 102 118.71 8.31 -64.65
N SER A 103 118.66 8.03 -65.97
CA SER A 103 117.43 7.64 -66.66
C SER A 103 116.81 6.35 -66.10
N LYS A 104 117.63 5.31 -65.88
CA LYS A 104 117.18 4.06 -65.26
C LYS A 104 116.57 4.29 -63.87
N HIS A 105 117.27 5.03 -63.01
CA HIS A 105 116.81 5.30 -61.65
C HIS A 105 115.46 6.04 -61.63
N GLN A 106 115.25 6.99 -62.54
CA GLN A 106 113.99 7.73 -62.64
C GLN A 106 112.81 6.87 -63.14
N ALA A 107 113.07 5.93 -64.06
CA ALA A 107 112.08 4.96 -64.50
C ALA A 107 111.70 3.97 -63.37
N GLU A 108 112.68 3.48 -62.60
CA GLU A 108 112.44 2.62 -61.43
C GLU A 108 111.63 3.35 -60.35
N LEU A 109 111.92 4.63 -60.06
CA LEU A 109 111.13 5.45 -59.13
C LEU A 109 109.66 5.57 -59.59
N THR A 110 109.44 5.83 -60.87
CA THR A 110 108.10 6.04 -61.43
C THR A 110 107.28 4.74 -61.39
N ALA A 111 107.91 3.59 -61.67
CA ALA A 111 107.28 2.29 -61.52
C ALA A 111 106.95 1.96 -60.06
N GLN A 112 107.82 2.31 -59.11
CA GLN A 112 107.59 2.10 -57.68
C GLN A 112 106.44 2.95 -57.14
N VAL A 113 106.32 4.21 -57.56
CA VAL A 113 105.19 5.09 -57.24
C VAL A 113 103.89 4.50 -57.76
N ALA A 114 103.82 4.16 -59.06
CA ALA A 114 102.63 3.59 -59.67
C ALA A 114 102.21 2.26 -59.04
N PHE A 115 103.16 1.41 -58.64
CA PHE A 115 102.87 0.17 -57.92
C PHE A 115 102.26 0.43 -56.54
N LYS A 116 102.78 1.41 -55.80
CA LYS A 116 102.27 1.81 -54.47
C LYS A 116 100.85 2.36 -54.58
N GLU A 117 100.58 3.25 -55.53
CA GLU A 117 99.24 3.77 -55.82
C GLU A 117 98.25 2.64 -56.19
N ASN A 118 98.67 1.65 -56.96
CA ASN A 118 97.82 0.51 -57.34
C ASN A 118 97.46 -0.38 -56.14
N CYS A 119 98.39 -0.57 -55.19
CA CYS A 119 98.13 -1.26 -53.93
C CYS A 119 97.15 -0.46 -53.04
N GLU A 120 97.37 0.83 -52.86
CA GLU A 120 96.50 1.72 -52.07
C GLU A 120 95.07 1.75 -52.63
N LEU A 121 94.92 1.80 -53.97
CA LEU A 121 93.62 1.72 -54.64
C LEU A 121 92.93 0.36 -54.43
N LYS A 122 93.66 -0.76 -54.44
CA LYS A 122 93.10 -2.09 -54.14
C LYS A 122 92.62 -2.19 -52.69
N GLU A 123 93.39 -1.67 -51.74
CA GLU A 123 93.00 -1.65 -50.32
C GLU A 123 91.74 -0.82 -50.10
N GLU A 124 91.64 0.38 -50.68
CA GLU A 124 90.43 1.20 -50.56
C GLU A 124 89.23 0.56 -51.30
N LEU A 125 89.43 -0.08 -52.46
CA LEU A 125 88.37 -0.82 -53.15
C LEU A 125 87.85 -1.99 -52.29
N HIS A 126 88.74 -2.80 -51.70
CA HIS A 126 88.34 -3.85 -50.76
C HIS A 126 87.59 -3.30 -49.55
N LYS A 127 88.03 -2.17 -48.99
CA LYS A 127 87.40 -1.49 -47.85
C LYS A 127 86.03 -0.92 -48.20
N GLN A 128 85.84 -0.36 -49.39
CA GLN A 128 84.53 0.11 -49.87
C GLN A 128 83.60 -1.06 -50.18
N ASN A 129 84.10 -2.15 -50.79
CA ASN A 129 83.31 -3.35 -51.04
C ASN A 129 82.85 -4.03 -49.73
N ALA A 130 83.72 -4.05 -48.70
CA ALA A 130 83.37 -4.54 -47.36
C ALA A 130 82.28 -3.69 -46.69
N LYS A 131 82.34 -2.36 -46.80
CA LYS A 131 81.25 -1.47 -46.33
C LYS A 131 79.95 -1.73 -47.08
N LEU A 132 80.01 -1.91 -48.40
CA LEU A 132 78.82 -2.09 -49.25
C LEU A 132 78.13 -3.44 -48.96
N SER A 133 78.91 -4.52 -48.79
CA SER A 133 78.38 -5.80 -48.30
C SER A 133 77.80 -5.70 -46.89
N LYS A 134 78.40 -4.92 -45.98
CA LYS A 134 77.84 -4.67 -44.64
C LYS A 134 76.47 -3.97 -44.72
N TYR A 135 76.35 -2.92 -45.51
CA TYR A 135 75.07 -2.20 -45.70
C TYR A 135 74.00 -3.07 -46.38
N LEU A 136 74.38 -3.95 -47.31
CA LEU A 136 73.45 -4.93 -47.88
C LEU A 136 72.92 -5.91 -46.82
N ASN A 137 73.80 -6.50 -46.01
CA ASN A 137 73.39 -7.40 -44.93
C ASN A 137 72.50 -6.69 -43.90
N GLU A 138 72.85 -5.46 -43.47
CA GLU A 138 72.01 -4.64 -42.59
C GLU A 138 70.64 -4.34 -43.19
N CYS A 139 70.57 -4.12 -44.51
CA CYS A 139 69.31 -3.92 -45.23
C CYS A 139 68.48 -5.21 -45.31
N GLU A 140 69.07 -6.36 -45.59
CA GLU A 140 68.39 -7.67 -45.58
C GLU A 140 67.90 -8.06 -44.19
N GLU A 141 68.70 -7.83 -43.14
CA GLU A 141 68.28 -8.01 -41.75
C GLU A 141 67.09 -7.10 -41.40
N SER A 142 67.14 -5.82 -41.79
CA SER A 142 66.04 -4.88 -41.61
C SER A 142 64.77 -5.31 -42.36
N MET A 143 64.89 -5.73 -43.62
CA MET A 143 63.77 -6.20 -44.46
C MET A 143 63.16 -7.51 -43.94
N THR A 144 63.97 -8.45 -43.46
CA THR A 144 63.46 -9.68 -42.84
C THR A 144 62.83 -9.42 -41.48
N GLN A 145 63.34 -8.46 -40.69
CA GLN A 145 62.74 -8.03 -39.43
C GLN A 145 61.41 -7.28 -39.66
N ALA A 146 61.33 -6.41 -40.66
CA ALA A 146 60.10 -5.75 -41.08
C ALA A 146 59.05 -6.78 -41.56
N SER A 147 59.46 -7.77 -42.35
CA SER A 147 58.58 -8.86 -42.81
C SER A 147 58.07 -9.73 -41.66
N LYS A 148 58.93 -10.04 -40.67
CA LYS A 148 58.54 -10.73 -39.43
C LYS A 148 57.56 -9.90 -38.59
N MET A 149 57.74 -8.58 -38.53
CA MET A 149 56.82 -7.68 -37.82
C MET A 149 55.48 -7.57 -38.53
N SER A 150 55.47 -7.47 -39.86
CA SER A 150 54.26 -7.44 -40.69
C SER A 150 53.42 -8.70 -40.48
N ARG A 151 54.02 -9.90 -40.56
CA ARG A 151 53.32 -11.16 -40.27
C ARG A 151 52.70 -11.19 -38.87
N LYS A 152 53.45 -10.79 -37.84
CA LYS A 152 52.93 -10.74 -36.46
C LYS A 152 51.76 -9.78 -36.29
N TYR A 153 51.80 -8.63 -36.97
CA TYR A 153 50.69 -7.67 -36.96
C TYR A 153 49.46 -8.21 -37.68
N GLU A 154 49.65 -8.91 -38.80
CA GLU A 154 48.60 -9.53 -39.61
C GLU A 154 47.97 -10.76 -38.91
N GLU A 155 48.78 -11.57 -38.22
CA GLU A 155 48.34 -12.63 -37.30
C GLU A 155 47.52 -12.06 -36.13
N LEU A 156 47.99 -10.97 -35.49
CA LEU A 156 47.25 -10.29 -34.42
C LEU A 156 45.90 -9.75 -34.89
N LEU A 157 45.84 -9.11 -36.06
CA LEU A 157 44.59 -8.64 -36.66
C LEU A 157 43.62 -9.81 -36.93
N THR A 158 44.13 -10.93 -37.44
CA THR A 158 43.33 -12.14 -37.73
C THR A 158 42.82 -12.81 -36.44
N GLN A 159 43.63 -12.84 -35.38
CA GLN A 159 43.21 -13.34 -34.07
C GLN A 159 42.13 -12.44 -33.45
N LEU A 160 42.34 -11.12 -33.44
CA LEU A 160 41.35 -10.14 -32.98
C LEU A 160 40.04 -10.23 -33.78
N SER A 161 40.11 -10.42 -35.09
CA SER A 161 38.93 -10.57 -35.93
C SER A 161 38.16 -11.86 -35.62
N GLY A 162 38.86 -12.96 -35.32
CA GLY A 162 38.27 -14.21 -34.87
C GLY A 162 37.65 -14.13 -33.47
N PHE A 163 38.26 -13.42 -32.53
CA PHE A 163 37.69 -13.21 -31.19
C PHE A 163 36.47 -12.30 -31.18
N LEU A 164 36.35 -11.38 -32.15
CA LEU A 164 35.25 -10.43 -32.27
C LEU A 164 34.17 -10.87 -33.27
N ASP A 165 34.37 -11.99 -33.97
CA ASP A 165 33.54 -12.52 -35.06
C ASP A 165 33.23 -11.46 -36.14
N VAL A 166 34.28 -10.75 -36.60
CA VAL A 166 34.19 -9.69 -37.63
C VAL A 166 35.06 -10.06 -38.82
N ASP A 167 34.50 -10.10 -40.03
CA ASP A 167 35.33 -10.23 -41.23
C ASP A 167 36.06 -8.91 -41.56
N ILE A 168 37.38 -8.98 -41.58
CA ILE A 168 38.29 -7.88 -41.92
C ILE A 168 38.83 -7.96 -43.35
N ARG A 169 38.51 -9.01 -44.13
CA ARG A 169 38.94 -9.10 -45.53
C ARG A 169 38.38 -7.95 -46.36
N GLY A 170 39.24 -7.37 -47.19
CA GLY A 170 38.89 -6.27 -48.09
C GLY A 170 38.61 -4.92 -47.41
N LYS A 171 38.83 -4.78 -46.09
CA LYS A 171 38.72 -3.50 -45.39
C LYS A 171 40.03 -2.73 -45.55
N GLU A 172 39.99 -1.49 -46.05
CA GLU A 172 41.18 -0.63 -46.19
C GLU A 172 41.92 -0.39 -44.86
N LYS A 173 41.21 -0.46 -43.73
CA LYS A 173 41.76 -0.30 -42.37
C LYS A 173 41.14 -1.29 -41.38
N PRO A 174 41.65 -2.53 -41.30
CA PRO A 174 41.14 -3.57 -40.38
C PRO A 174 41.08 -3.12 -38.92
N GLN A 175 42.13 -2.44 -38.45
CA GLN A 175 42.26 -1.91 -37.08
C GLN A 175 41.09 -1.00 -36.67
N GLU A 176 40.69 -0.05 -37.53
CA GLU A 176 39.61 0.90 -37.22
C GLU A 176 38.27 0.18 -37.11
N HIS A 177 38.03 -0.84 -37.95
CA HIS A 177 36.81 -1.66 -37.91
C HIS A 177 36.74 -2.52 -36.64
N LEU A 178 37.85 -3.13 -36.24
CA LEU A 178 37.95 -3.90 -34.99
C LEU A 178 37.76 -2.99 -33.76
N MET A 179 38.37 -1.80 -33.72
CA MET A 179 38.15 -0.84 -32.63
C MET A 179 36.70 -0.35 -32.56
N LEU A 180 36.05 -0.09 -33.71
CA LEU A 180 34.63 0.26 -33.73
C LEU A 180 33.78 -0.86 -33.12
N LYS A 181 34.01 -2.13 -33.52
CA LYS A 181 33.28 -3.26 -32.94
C LYS A 181 33.51 -3.44 -31.45
N VAL A 182 34.75 -3.30 -30.97
CA VAL A 182 35.05 -3.29 -29.52
C VAL A 182 34.28 -2.17 -28.83
N SER A 183 34.20 -0.98 -29.42
CA SER A 183 33.45 0.14 -28.84
C SER A 183 31.94 -0.10 -28.79
N GLU A 184 31.37 -0.79 -29.78
CA GLU A 184 29.97 -1.24 -29.79
C GLU A 184 29.72 -2.26 -28.68
N ILE A 185 30.52 -3.33 -28.62
CA ILE A 185 30.40 -4.38 -27.60
C ILE A 185 30.54 -3.80 -26.18
N CYS A 186 31.42 -2.82 -25.97
CA CYS A 186 31.55 -2.12 -24.69
C CYS A 186 30.29 -1.31 -24.34
N LYS A 187 29.69 -0.59 -25.30
CA LYS A 187 28.43 0.15 -25.10
C LYS A 187 27.27 -0.80 -24.83
N GLU A 188 27.16 -1.89 -25.60
CA GLU A 188 26.17 -2.95 -25.40
C GLU A 188 26.31 -3.56 -23.99
N ASN A 189 27.52 -3.91 -23.56
CA ASN A 189 27.79 -4.41 -22.21
C ASN A 189 27.37 -3.42 -21.10
N LEU A 190 27.63 -2.12 -21.29
CA LEU A 190 27.14 -1.08 -20.39
C LEU A 190 25.62 -1.09 -20.31
N THR A 191 24.92 -1.01 -21.45
CA THR A 191 23.45 -1.04 -21.46
C THR A 191 22.85 -2.34 -20.92
N LEU A 192 23.53 -3.48 -21.10
CA LEU A 192 23.13 -4.76 -20.52
C LEU A 192 23.33 -4.78 -19.00
N LYS A 193 24.44 -4.24 -18.48
CA LYS A 193 24.65 -4.06 -17.04
C LYS A 193 23.59 -3.13 -16.42
N ASP A 194 23.28 -2.02 -17.07
CA ASP A 194 22.24 -1.09 -16.61
C ASP A 194 20.86 -1.77 -16.59
N ARG A 195 20.53 -2.57 -17.62
CA ARG A 195 19.30 -3.38 -17.65
C ARG A 195 19.27 -4.45 -16.56
N VAL A 196 20.40 -5.12 -16.29
CA VAL A 196 20.50 -6.11 -15.20
C VAL A 196 20.33 -5.44 -13.84
N ALA A 197 20.93 -4.26 -13.62
CA ALA A 197 20.74 -3.48 -12.40
C ALA A 197 19.28 -3.08 -12.21
N ALA A 198 18.62 -2.53 -13.23
CA ALA A 198 17.21 -2.15 -13.19
C ALA A 198 16.27 -3.35 -12.92
N VAL A 199 16.56 -4.52 -13.52
CA VAL A 199 15.80 -5.75 -13.25
C VAL A 199 16.05 -6.23 -11.81
N GLN A 200 17.28 -6.15 -11.30
CA GLN A 200 17.59 -6.53 -9.92
C GLN A 200 16.89 -5.59 -8.91
N GLU A 201 16.84 -4.29 -9.17
CA GLU A 201 16.07 -3.34 -8.36
C GLU A 201 14.57 -3.65 -8.39
N ALA A 202 13.99 -3.92 -9.57
CA ALA A 202 12.59 -4.31 -9.69
C ALA A 202 12.26 -5.62 -8.94
N ILE A 203 13.15 -6.61 -8.98
CA ILE A 203 13.04 -7.85 -8.19
C ILE A 203 13.07 -7.54 -6.69
N ASN A 204 14.00 -6.70 -6.24
CA ASN A 204 14.12 -6.32 -4.82
C ASN A 204 12.87 -5.58 -4.33
N VAL A 205 12.33 -4.64 -5.13
CA VAL A 205 11.09 -3.92 -4.83
C VAL A 205 9.92 -4.89 -4.73
N HIS A 206 9.74 -5.77 -5.72
CA HIS A 206 8.66 -6.77 -5.70
C HIS A 206 8.80 -7.78 -4.53
N GLU A 207 10.02 -8.15 -4.14
CA GLU A 207 10.23 -9.01 -2.96
C GLU A 207 9.83 -8.28 -1.66
N MET A 208 10.15 -7.00 -1.53
CA MET A 208 9.75 -6.16 -0.40
C MET A 208 8.24 -5.94 -0.36
N GLU A 209 7.59 -5.65 -1.49
CA GLU A 209 6.13 -5.57 -1.63
C GLU A 209 5.46 -6.90 -1.28
N SER A 210 6.03 -8.02 -1.72
CA SER A 210 5.55 -9.37 -1.38
C SER A 210 5.70 -9.69 0.12
N LYS A 211 6.78 -9.23 0.78
CA LYS A 211 6.93 -9.32 2.25
C LYS A 211 5.87 -8.48 2.97
N ALA A 212 5.72 -7.20 2.61
CA ALA A 212 4.70 -6.31 3.19
C ALA A 212 3.26 -6.81 2.97
N SER A 213 3.00 -7.41 1.79
CA SER A 213 1.71 -8.04 1.47
C SER A 213 1.45 -9.27 2.35
N ARG A 214 2.44 -10.15 2.55
CA ARG A 214 2.33 -11.31 3.46
C ARG A 214 2.09 -10.88 4.90
N GLU A 215 2.80 -9.87 5.41
CA GLU A 215 2.57 -9.32 6.74
C GLU A 215 1.17 -8.70 6.90
N THR A 216 0.68 -8.01 5.87
CA THR A 216 -0.67 -7.46 5.85
C THR A 216 -1.73 -8.56 5.86
N ILE A 217 -1.53 -9.63 5.08
CA ILE A 217 -2.38 -10.83 5.11
C ILE A 217 -2.33 -11.50 6.50
N MET A 218 -1.16 -11.66 7.13
CA MET A 218 -1.06 -12.23 8.48
C MET A 218 -1.79 -11.38 9.54
N ARG A 219 -1.71 -10.04 9.45
CA ARG A 219 -2.48 -9.14 10.33
C ARG A 219 -3.98 -9.30 10.11
N LEU A 220 -4.45 -9.26 8.86
CA LEU A 220 -5.87 -9.44 8.53
C LEU A 220 -6.39 -10.83 8.94
N VAL A 221 -5.61 -11.90 8.77
CA VAL A 221 -5.96 -13.24 9.27
C VAL A 221 -6.02 -13.27 10.79
N SER A 222 -5.09 -12.60 11.48
CA SER A 222 -5.09 -12.51 12.94
C SER A 222 -6.28 -11.72 13.48
N GLU A 223 -6.66 -10.63 12.81
CA GLU A 223 -7.84 -9.83 13.11
C GLU A 223 -9.13 -10.62 12.82
N ALA A 224 -9.25 -11.26 11.66
CA ALA A 224 -10.37 -12.13 11.32
C ALA A 224 -10.52 -13.29 12.32
N THR A 225 -9.42 -13.89 12.78
CA THR A 225 -9.44 -14.95 13.81
C THR A 225 -9.90 -14.40 15.17
N LYS A 226 -9.54 -13.16 15.53
CA LYS A 226 -10.04 -12.50 16.75
C LYS A 226 -11.53 -12.19 16.65
N GLU A 227 -11.98 -11.64 15.53
CA GLU A 227 -13.42 -11.38 15.30
C GLU A 227 -14.23 -12.67 15.23
N GLN A 228 -13.70 -13.75 14.63
CA GLN A 228 -14.35 -15.06 14.65
C GLN A 228 -14.47 -15.61 16.08
N LYS A 229 -13.44 -15.46 16.93
CA LYS A 229 -13.53 -15.82 18.36
C LYS A 229 -14.57 -14.99 19.11
N LYS A 230 -14.65 -13.68 18.87
CA LYS A 230 -15.70 -12.82 19.43
C LYS A 230 -17.09 -13.24 18.96
N ALA A 231 -17.26 -13.52 17.67
CA ALA A 231 -18.52 -13.98 17.10
C ALA A 231 -18.97 -15.31 17.72
N VAL A 232 -18.06 -16.28 17.90
CA VAL A 232 -18.34 -17.52 18.63
C VAL A 232 -18.76 -17.23 20.08
N GLY A 233 -18.10 -16.30 20.78
CA GLY A 233 -18.52 -15.83 22.09
C GLY A 233 -19.94 -15.24 22.10
N TYR A 234 -20.25 -14.35 21.14
CA TYR A 234 -21.61 -13.80 20.99
C TYR A 234 -22.66 -14.87 20.70
N TYR A 235 -22.35 -15.90 19.91
CA TYR A 235 -23.27 -17.03 19.72
C TYR A 235 -23.49 -17.83 21.02
N GLN A 236 -22.44 -18.04 21.83
CA GLN A 236 -22.56 -18.71 23.13
C GLN A 236 -23.38 -17.89 24.13
N ASP A 237 -23.17 -16.58 24.19
CA ASP A 237 -23.95 -15.66 25.01
C ASP A 237 -25.42 -15.61 24.57
N MET A 238 -25.67 -15.62 23.26
CA MET A 238 -27.02 -15.60 22.69
C MET A 238 -27.76 -16.94 22.90
N GLU A 239 -27.06 -18.07 22.80
CA GLU A 239 -27.59 -19.39 23.19
C GLU A 239 -27.91 -19.47 24.69
N LYS A 240 -27.04 -18.90 25.53
CA LYS A 240 -27.29 -18.80 26.98
C LYS A 240 -28.51 -17.94 27.28
N LEU A 241 -28.60 -16.74 26.69
CA LEU A 241 -29.76 -15.86 26.83
C LEU A 241 -31.05 -16.51 26.32
N SER A 242 -30.99 -17.34 25.28
CA SER A 242 -32.14 -18.13 24.82
C SER A 242 -32.59 -19.14 25.88
N LYS A 243 -31.66 -19.87 26.50
CA LYS A 243 -31.98 -20.84 27.58
C LYS A 243 -32.51 -20.15 28.84
N ASP A 244 -31.95 -19.00 29.19
CA ASP A 244 -32.42 -18.18 30.31
C ASP A 244 -33.84 -17.63 30.02
N LEU A 245 -34.11 -17.22 28.78
CA LEU A 245 -35.45 -16.79 28.32
C LEU A 245 -36.47 -17.94 28.34
N ASP A 246 -36.13 -19.11 27.82
CA ASP A 246 -37.01 -20.29 27.82
C ASP A 246 -37.34 -20.69 29.27
N SER A 247 -36.35 -20.67 30.17
CA SER A 247 -36.53 -20.91 31.60
C SER A 247 -37.51 -19.90 32.22
N ALA A 248 -37.29 -18.60 32.01
CA ALA A 248 -38.18 -17.54 32.47
C ALA A 248 -39.60 -17.62 31.87
N ILE A 249 -39.75 -18.11 30.64
CA ILE A 249 -41.07 -18.38 30.04
C ILE A 249 -41.78 -19.51 30.78
N THR A 250 -41.09 -20.60 31.13
CA THR A 250 -41.69 -21.71 31.90
C THR A 250 -42.08 -21.29 33.33
N GLU A 251 -41.26 -20.48 33.99
CA GLU A 251 -41.58 -19.89 35.30
C GLU A 251 -42.79 -18.93 35.23
N ARG A 252 -42.86 -18.08 34.21
CA ARG A 252 -44.04 -17.23 33.99
C ARG A 252 -45.30 -18.08 33.77
N GLN A 253 -45.21 -19.17 32.98
CA GLN A 253 -46.33 -20.05 32.72
C GLN A 253 -46.83 -20.78 33.98
N SER A 254 -45.93 -21.21 34.87
CA SER A 254 -46.32 -21.85 36.14
C SER A 254 -47.00 -20.84 37.08
N LEU A 255 -46.48 -19.61 37.18
CA LEU A 255 -47.12 -18.51 37.90
C LEU A 255 -48.49 -18.12 37.31
N GLU A 256 -48.65 -18.15 35.99
CA GLU A 256 -49.95 -17.93 35.33
C GLU A 256 -50.97 -19.05 35.61
N VAL A 257 -50.53 -20.28 35.86
CA VAL A 257 -51.39 -21.36 36.37
C VAL A 257 -51.75 -21.10 37.83
N GLU A 258 -50.80 -20.69 38.67
CA GLU A 258 -51.06 -20.37 40.08
C GLU A 258 -52.02 -19.19 40.25
N ILE A 259 -51.85 -18.11 39.48
CA ILE A 259 -52.77 -16.95 39.48
C ILE A 259 -54.19 -17.38 39.12
N ARG A 260 -54.38 -18.24 38.10
CA ARG A 260 -55.70 -18.79 37.76
C ARG A 260 -56.29 -19.62 38.90
N ASN A 261 -55.49 -20.52 39.49
CA ASN A 261 -55.92 -21.31 40.65
C ASN A 261 -56.32 -20.43 41.86
N LEU A 262 -55.63 -19.31 42.08
CA LEU A 262 -55.96 -18.34 43.13
C LEU A 262 -57.23 -17.54 42.79
N GLN A 263 -57.44 -17.18 41.52
CA GLN A 263 -58.68 -16.55 41.04
C GLN A 263 -59.89 -17.49 41.18
N ASP A 264 -59.74 -18.77 40.82
CA ASP A 264 -60.79 -19.78 41.00
C ASP A 264 -61.13 -19.97 42.48
N LYS A 265 -60.12 -20.07 43.36
CA LYS A 265 -60.33 -20.08 44.82
C LYS A 265 -61.02 -18.80 45.32
N LEU A 266 -60.65 -17.63 44.82
CA LEU A 266 -61.27 -16.37 45.20
C LEU A 266 -62.75 -16.32 44.78
N THR A 267 -63.08 -16.73 43.55
CA THR A 267 -64.48 -16.75 43.09
C THR A 267 -65.31 -17.82 43.81
N ALA A 268 -64.73 -18.97 44.16
CA ALA A 268 -65.38 -19.98 44.99
C ALA A 268 -65.66 -19.45 46.42
N ASN A 269 -64.68 -18.80 47.05
CA ASN A 269 -64.85 -18.15 48.36
C ASN A 269 -65.88 -17.02 48.32
N GLN A 270 -65.91 -16.23 47.25
CA GLN A 270 -66.92 -15.17 47.06
C GLN A 270 -68.34 -15.75 46.97
N LYS A 271 -68.54 -16.83 46.18
CA LYS A 271 -69.82 -17.53 46.10
C LYS A 271 -70.24 -18.12 47.45
N ALA A 272 -69.32 -18.72 48.20
CA ALA A 272 -69.59 -19.25 49.53
C ALA A 272 -69.95 -18.14 50.54
N LEU A 273 -69.26 -17.00 50.49
CA LEU A 273 -69.57 -15.82 51.30
C LEU A 273 -70.95 -15.26 50.97
N ASP A 274 -71.32 -15.15 49.69
CA ASP A 274 -72.62 -14.62 49.28
C ASP A 274 -73.77 -15.59 49.60
N ALA A 275 -73.54 -16.90 49.53
CA ALA A 275 -74.47 -17.91 50.07
C ALA A 275 -74.67 -17.74 51.58
N SER A 276 -73.58 -17.61 52.36
CA SER A 276 -73.66 -17.41 53.81
C SER A 276 -74.34 -16.08 54.19
N LYS A 277 -74.15 -15.00 53.42
CA LYS A 277 -74.92 -13.75 53.58
C LYS A 277 -76.41 -13.96 53.35
N TRP A 278 -76.79 -14.76 52.36
CA TRP A 278 -78.19 -15.06 52.06
C TRP A 278 -78.84 -15.93 53.15
N GLU A 279 -78.12 -16.93 53.66
CA GLU A 279 -78.51 -17.72 54.84
C GLU A 279 -78.70 -16.83 56.07
N LEU A 280 -77.74 -15.94 56.37
CA LEU A 280 -77.81 -14.97 57.47
C LEU A 280 -79.03 -14.04 57.33
N HIS A 281 -79.29 -13.55 56.11
CA HIS A 281 -80.45 -12.71 55.82
C HIS A 281 -81.76 -13.46 56.09
N ASN A 282 -81.86 -14.71 55.64
CA ASN A 282 -83.04 -15.54 55.86
C ASN A 282 -83.22 -15.88 57.35
N LEU A 283 -82.15 -16.21 58.06
CA LEU A 283 -82.18 -16.47 59.51
C LEU A 283 -82.59 -15.21 60.30
N LYS A 284 -82.15 -14.02 59.86
CA LYS A 284 -82.59 -12.75 60.43
C LYS A 284 -84.08 -12.50 60.16
N LYS A 285 -84.57 -12.80 58.96
CA LYS A 285 -85.99 -12.72 58.62
C LYS A 285 -86.83 -13.66 59.49
N SER A 286 -86.49 -14.95 59.55
CA SER A 286 -87.22 -15.92 60.37
C SER A 286 -87.15 -15.58 61.87
N SER A 287 -86.03 -15.04 62.35
CA SER A 287 -85.91 -14.54 63.72
C SER A 287 -86.85 -13.36 63.99
N SER A 288 -87.01 -12.43 63.04
CA SER A 288 -87.97 -11.31 63.17
C SER A 288 -89.44 -11.76 63.09
N GLU A 289 -89.76 -12.75 62.26
CA GLU A 289 -91.08 -13.38 62.18
C GLU A 289 -91.43 -14.13 63.47
N LEU A 290 -90.45 -14.82 64.07
CA LEU A 290 -90.60 -15.54 65.34
C LEU A 290 -90.70 -14.59 66.54
N ASP A 291 -89.95 -13.48 66.58
CA ASP A 291 -90.12 -12.42 67.59
C ASP A 291 -91.48 -11.73 67.48
N GLY A 292 -91.97 -11.47 66.26
CA GLY A 292 -93.34 -11.00 66.03
C GLY A 292 -94.39 -11.98 66.55
N SER A 293 -94.26 -13.26 66.19
CA SER A 293 -95.15 -14.34 66.64
C SER A 293 -95.13 -14.50 68.17
N LEU A 294 -93.96 -14.40 68.79
CA LEU A 294 -93.79 -14.47 70.24
C LEU A 294 -94.40 -13.26 70.96
N LYS A 295 -94.34 -12.06 70.36
CA LYS A 295 -95.05 -10.88 70.87
C LYS A 295 -96.56 -11.05 70.82
N CYS A 296 -97.11 -11.49 69.68
CA CYS A 296 -98.54 -11.80 69.53
C CYS A 296 -98.98 -12.87 70.54
N SER A 297 -98.29 -14.00 70.62
CA SER A 297 -98.59 -15.07 71.59
C SER A 297 -98.49 -14.59 73.05
N ARG A 298 -97.55 -13.68 73.37
CA ARG A 298 -97.44 -13.07 74.71
C ARG A 298 -98.55 -12.07 74.99
N GLU A 299 -99.10 -11.41 73.97
CA GLU A 299 -100.29 -10.54 74.06
C GLU A 299 -101.55 -11.36 74.24
N GLU A 300 -101.75 -12.41 73.43
CA GLU A 300 -102.81 -13.41 73.59
C GLU A 300 -102.79 -14.02 74.99
N ALA A 301 -101.63 -14.51 75.45
CA ALA A 301 -101.48 -15.05 76.80
C ALA A 301 -101.76 -14.02 77.91
N ARG A 302 -101.43 -12.74 77.71
CA ARG A 302 -101.83 -11.65 78.62
C ARG A 302 -103.36 -11.46 78.62
N THR A 303 -104.00 -11.41 77.45
CA THR A 303 -105.48 -11.28 77.37
C THR A 303 -106.19 -12.48 77.97
N ALA A 304 -105.73 -13.70 77.72
CA ALA A 304 -106.24 -14.93 78.30
C ALA A 304 -106.06 -14.96 79.82
N GLN A 305 -104.90 -14.53 80.34
CA GLN A 305 -104.65 -14.40 81.77
C GLN A 305 -105.59 -13.35 82.41
N THR A 306 -105.81 -12.19 81.77
CA THR A 306 -106.77 -11.20 82.23
C THR A 306 -108.20 -11.76 82.24
N SER A 307 -108.62 -12.50 81.21
CA SER A 307 -109.93 -13.16 81.19
C SER A 307 -110.04 -14.26 82.25
N LEU A 308 -108.96 -14.99 82.54
CA LEU A 308 -108.93 -16.02 83.59
C LEU A 308 -109.05 -15.40 84.98
N VAL A 309 -108.45 -14.23 85.22
CA VAL A 309 -108.63 -13.46 86.47
C VAL A 309 -110.08 -12.99 86.60
N ALA A 310 -110.63 -12.36 85.56
CA ALA A 310 -112.04 -11.93 85.56
C ALA A 310 -113.03 -13.10 85.74
N PHE A 311 -112.74 -14.27 85.16
CA PHE A 311 -113.53 -15.48 85.34
C PHE A 311 -113.40 -16.06 86.76
N LYS A 312 -112.20 -16.06 87.36
CA LYS A 312 -111.99 -16.43 88.76
C LYS A 312 -112.70 -15.47 89.72
N GLU A 313 -112.79 -14.19 89.39
CA GLU A 313 -113.61 -13.21 90.12
C GLU A 313 -115.10 -13.51 90.00
N GLN A 314 -115.61 -13.79 88.79
CA GLN A 314 -117.02 -14.18 88.58
C GLN A 314 -117.40 -15.50 89.29
N ILE A 315 -116.54 -16.51 89.28
CA ILE A 315 -116.79 -17.75 90.05
C ILE A 315 -116.75 -17.46 91.55
N ALA A 316 -115.80 -16.65 92.04
CA ALA A 316 -115.71 -16.31 93.45
C ALA A 316 -116.93 -15.51 93.93
N THR A 317 -117.51 -14.61 93.12
CA THR A 317 -118.77 -13.94 93.46
C THR A 317 -119.97 -14.88 93.42
N LEU A 318 -120.08 -15.78 92.43
CA LEU A 318 -121.16 -16.77 92.36
C LEU A 318 -121.12 -17.80 93.51
N LEU A 319 -119.94 -18.25 93.94
CA LEU A 319 -119.77 -19.17 95.06
C LEU A 319 -119.87 -18.49 96.45
N SER A 320 -119.85 -17.15 96.49
CA SER A 320 -120.06 -16.36 97.70
C SER A 320 -121.54 -16.20 97.97
N GLY A 321 -122.08 -16.99 98.90
CA GLY A 321 -123.50 -16.96 99.26
C GLY A 321 -123.75 -17.37 100.70
N GLY A 322 -124.59 -16.59 101.38
CA GLY A 322 -125.24 -16.88 102.68
C GLY A 322 -124.34 -16.99 103.92
N SER A 323 -123.22 -17.70 103.83
CA SER A 323 -122.41 -18.12 104.98
C SER A 323 -120.89 -18.07 104.76
N ALA A 324 -120.41 -17.74 103.56
CA ALA A 324 -118.98 -17.53 103.30
C ALA A 324 -118.73 -16.55 102.13
N ILE A 325 -117.66 -15.77 102.22
CA ILE A 325 -117.11 -14.95 101.12
C ILE A 325 -115.88 -15.67 100.57
N VAL A 326 -115.90 -16.01 99.28
CA VAL A 326 -114.82 -16.72 98.58
C VAL A 326 -113.89 -15.69 97.94
N LYS A 327 -112.57 -15.88 98.08
CA LYS A 327 -111.57 -15.04 97.40
C LYS A 327 -111.39 -15.51 95.95
N SER A 328 -111.07 -14.59 95.04
CA SER A 328 -110.79 -14.84 93.61
C SER A 328 -109.46 -15.58 93.34
N SER A 329 -109.10 -16.55 94.18
CA SER A 329 -107.97 -17.45 93.96
C SER A 329 -108.45 -18.87 93.68
N GLU A 330 -107.76 -19.55 92.77
CA GLU A 330 -108.10 -20.91 92.35
C GLU A 330 -108.16 -21.90 93.51
N LYS A 331 -107.23 -21.78 94.47
CA LYS A 331 -107.22 -22.61 95.68
C LYS A 331 -108.47 -22.39 96.54
N ALA A 332 -108.90 -21.14 96.74
CA ALA A 332 -110.10 -20.84 97.54
C ALA A 332 -111.40 -21.31 96.83
N ILE A 333 -111.44 -21.17 95.50
CA ILE A 333 -112.53 -21.71 94.66
C ILE A 333 -112.58 -23.24 94.77
N LEU A 334 -111.45 -23.93 94.61
CA LEU A 334 -111.37 -25.40 94.72
C LEU A 334 -111.68 -25.91 96.13
N GLU A 335 -111.24 -25.21 97.18
CA GLU A 335 -111.59 -25.55 98.56
C GLU A 335 -113.11 -25.41 98.80
N ARG A 336 -113.75 -24.36 98.28
CA ARG A 336 -115.21 -24.22 98.36
C ARG A 336 -115.96 -25.24 97.51
N ILE A 337 -115.49 -25.56 96.31
CA ILE A 337 -116.08 -26.62 95.48
C ILE A 337 -115.93 -27.98 96.17
N ARG A 338 -114.79 -28.29 96.80
CA ARG A 338 -114.63 -29.52 97.60
C ARG A 338 -115.57 -29.54 98.79
N GLU A 339 -115.79 -28.42 99.48
CA GLU A 339 -116.76 -28.35 100.58
C GLU A 339 -118.21 -28.60 100.10
N ILE A 340 -118.57 -28.10 98.90
CA ILE A 340 -119.86 -28.36 98.26
C ILE A 340 -119.95 -29.82 97.81
N ASN A 341 -118.92 -30.34 97.15
CA ASN A 341 -118.87 -31.72 96.69
C ASN A 341 -118.91 -32.71 97.85
N CYS A 342 -118.21 -32.50 98.97
CA CYS A 342 -118.35 -33.39 100.12
C CYS A 342 -119.76 -33.32 100.75
N LYS A 343 -120.48 -32.20 100.62
CA LYS A 343 -121.92 -32.14 100.99
C LYS A 343 -122.80 -32.85 99.96
N GLU A 344 -122.41 -32.87 98.70
CA GLU A 344 -123.11 -33.62 97.64
C GLU A 344 -122.82 -35.11 97.70
N GLU A 345 -121.58 -35.55 97.84
CA GLU A 345 -121.16 -36.94 98.10
C GLU A 345 -121.87 -37.50 99.36
N ASN A 346 -122.02 -36.70 100.42
CA ASN A 346 -122.82 -37.11 101.59
C ASN A 346 -124.31 -37.28 101.23
N LYS A 347 -124.87 -36.48 100.31
CA LYS A 347 -126.21 -36.72 99.77
C LYS A 347 -126.25 -37.88 98.79
N GLU A 348 -125.21 -38.09 97.98
CA GLU A 348 -125.09 -39.15 96.99
C GLU A 348 -124.95 -40.51 97.67
N ILE A 349 -124.25 -40.59 98.81
CA ILE A 349 -124.25 -41.78 99.68
C ILE A 349 -125.67 -42.05 100.22
N ILE A 350 -126.42 -41.02 100.63
CA ILE A 350 -127.82 -41.16 101.07
C ILE A 350 -128.73 -41.58 99.89
N VAL A 351 -128.52 -41.00 98.70
CA VAL A 351 -129.25 -41.36 97.48
C VAL A 351 -128.91 -42.79 97.05
N SER A 352 -127.65 -43.21 97.03
CA SER A 352 -127.22 -44.58 96.75
C SER A 352 -127.78 -45.59 97.77
N GLN A 353 -127.92 -45.20 99.04
CA GLN A 353 -128.64 -46.01 100.04
C GLN A 353 -130.13 -46.14 99.72
N LEU A 354 -130.79 -45.06 99.27
CA LEU A 354 -132.18 -45.10 98.82
C LEU A 354 -132.34 -45.85 97.49
N GLU A 355 -131.38 -45.74 96.57
CA GLU A 355 -131.34 -46.46 95.29
C GLU A 355 -131.09 -47.95 95.48
N THR A 356 -130.26 -48.35 96.44
CA THR A 356 -130.14 -49.78 96.82
C THR A 356 -131.42 -50.29 97.46
N GLN A 357 -132.10 -49.53 98.33
CA GLN A 357 -133.43 -49.90 98.85
C GLN A 357 -134.48 -49.98 97.73
N ILE A 358 -134.46 -49.06 96.76
CA ILE A 358 -135.33 -49.10 95.58
C ILE A 358 -134.97 -50.30 94.69
N ALA A 359 -133.69 -50.63 94.52
CA ALA A 359 -133.23 -51.78 93.74
C ALA A 359 -133.65 -53.10 94.40
N GLU A 360 -133.51 -53.26 95.71
CA GLU A 360 -134.00 -54.43 96.46
C GLU A 360 -135.53 -54.57 96.35
N LEU A 361 -136.28 -53.46 96.47
CA LEU A 361 -137.73 -53.44 96.25
C LEU A 361 -138.12 -53.70 94.79
N THR A 362 -137.32 -53.24 93.84
CA THR A 362 -137.54 -53.45 92.40
C THR A 362 -137.20 -54.89 92.01
N GLU A 363 -136.15 -55.49 92.56
CA GLU A 363 -135.83 -56.91 92.39
C GLU A 363 -136.88 -57.80 93.06
N ALA A 364 -137.41 -57.41 94.23
CA ALA A 364 -138.56 -58.10 94.82
C ALA A 364 -139.80 -58.02 93.92
N LEU A 365 -140.08 -56.83 93.35
CA LEU A 365 -141.18 -56.62 92.41
C LEU A 365 -140.95 -57.37 91.09
N GLU A 366 -139.75 -57.36 90.51
CA GLU A 366 -139.38 -58.09 89.30
C GLU A 366 -139.42 -59.60 89.51
N ASN A 367 -138.98 -60.11 90.67
CA ASN A 367 -139.14 -61.53 91.01
C ASN A 367 -140.63 -61.89 91.11
N GLN A 368 -141.46 -61.02 91.70
CA GLN A 368 -142.91 -61.21 91.77
C GLN A 368 -143.59 -61.08 90.40
N THR A 369 -143.15 -60.15 89.55
CA THR A 369 -143.60 -59.97 88.16
C THR A 369 -143.11 -61.09 87.26
N ARG A 370 -141.92 -61.66 87.47
CA ARG A 370 -141.42 -62.85 86.77
C ARG A 370 -142.24 -64.07 87.13
N LEU A 371 -142.54 -64.28 88.41
CA LEU A 371 -143.46 -65.34 88.86
C LEU A 371 -144.87 -65.13 88.25
N TYR A 372 -145.35 -63.89 88.19
CA TYR A 372 -146.61 -63.57 87.52
C TYR A 372 -146.55 -63.82 86.01
N GLN A 373 -145.46 -63.46 85.34
CA GLN A 373 -145.21 -63.70 83.91
C GLN A 373 -144.99 -65.18 83.60
N GLU A 374 -144.42 -65.98 84.50
CA GLU A 374 -144.28 -67.44 84.38
C GLU A 374 -145.62 -68.17 84.60
N ALA A 375 -146.47 -67.65 85.49
CA ALA A 375 -147.85 -68.10 85.63
C ALA A 375 -148.68 -67.71 84.39
N LEU A 376 -148.47 -66.51 83.87
CA LEU A 376 -149.13 -65.97 82.68
C LEU A 376 -148.56 -66.57 81.38
N GLU A 377 -147.32 -67.06 81.37
CA GLU A 377 -146.73 -67.90 80.30
C GLU A 377 -147.30 -69.32 80.33
N ARG A 378 -147.52 -69.92 81.51
CA ARG A 378 -148.26 -71.18 81.63
C ARG A 378 -149.71 -70.99 81.19
N SER A 379 -150.34 -69.88 81.58
CA SER A 379 -151.67 -69.48 81.08
C SER A 379 -151.63 -69.33 79.56
N ARG A 380 -150.71 -68.54 79.00
CA ARG A 380 -150.54 -68.34 77.54
C ARG A 380 -150.12 -69.59 76.79
N LYS A 381 -149.53 -70.60 77.42
CA LYS A 381 -149.23 -71.90 76.81
C LYS A 381 -150.45 -72.81 76.81
N ALA A 382 -151.26 -72.79 77.87
CA ALA A 382 -152.57 -73.45 77.89
C ALA A 382 -153.58 -72.75 76.96
N GLU A 383 -153.57 -71.43 76.95
CA GLU A 383 -154.33 -70.54 76.06
C GLU A 383 -153.84 -70.73 74.63
N LYS A 384 -152.54 -70.73 74.31
CA LYS A 384 -152.06 -71.12 72.97
C LYS A 384 -152.40 -72.55 72.58
N CYS A 385 -152.49 -73.50 73.50
CA CYS A 385 -153.02 -74.83 73.15
C CYS A 385 -154.52 -74.74 72.81
N SER A 386 -155.31 -73.99 73.59
CA SER A 386 -156.72 -73.71 73.31
C SER A 386 -156.91 -72.91 72.02
N GLU A 387 -156.05 -71.95 71.75
CA GLU A 387 -156.00 -71.06 70.59
C GLU A 387 -155.50 -71.82 69.38
N THR A 388 -154.58 -72.79 69.49
CA THR A 388 -154.27 -73.71 68.37
C THR A 388 -155.39 -74.72 68.11
N PHE A 389 -156.17 -75.15 69.12
CA PHE A 389 -157.37 -75.97 68.86
C PHE A 389 -158.51 -75.12 68.29
N GLN A 390 -158.64 -73.88 68.73
CA GLN A 390 -159.64 -72.91 68.27
C GLN A 390 -159.27 -72.34 66.90
N ASP A 391 -157.99 -72.15 66.59
CA ASP A 391 -157.45 -71.82 65.27
C ASP A 391 -157.40 -73.05 64.38
N GLN A 392 -157.34 -74.29 64.87
CA GLN A 392 -157.58 -75.47 64.03
C GLN A 392 -159.06 -75.60 63.66
N LEU A 393 -159.97 -75.33 64.60
CA LEU A 393 -161.40 -75.21 64.32
C LEU A 393 -161.68 -74.05 63.34
N LYS A 394 -161.12 -72.89 63.62
CA LYS A 394 -161.33 -71.67 62.85
C LYS A 394 -160.55 -71.68 61.54
N HIS A 395 -159.45 -72.40 61.40
CA HIS A 395 -158.79 -72.71 60.12
C HIS A 395 -159.61 -73.70 59.31
N LEU A 396 -160.35 -74.63 59.93
CA LEU A 396 -161.30 -75.48 59.19
C LEU A 396 -162.56 -74.70 58.76
N GLU A 397 -163.01 -73.72 59.55
CA GLU A 397 -164.11 -72.80 59.20
C GLU A 397 -163.67 -71.72 58.18
N ASP A 398 -162.47 -71.16 58.34
CA ASP A 398 -161.84 -70.21 57.42
C ASP A 398 -161.28 -70.92 56.18
N GLU A 399 -160.95 -72.21 56.18
CA GLU A 399 -160.71 -72.99 54.96
C GLU A 399 -162.02 -73.17 54.18
N LEU A 400 -163.15 -73.33 54.86
CA LEU A 400 -164.46 -73.41 54.22
C LEU A 400 -164.85 -72.08 53.55
N LEU A 401 -164.62 -70.95 54.24
CA LEU A 401 -164.85 -69.59 53.71
C LEU A 401 -163.76 -69.13 52.72
N SER A 402 -162.52 -69.57 52.90
CA SER A 402 -161.40 -69.34 51.97
C SER A 402 -161.58 -70.15 50.70
N VAL A 403 -162.16 -71.36 50.73
CA VAL A 403 -162.50 -72.10 49.50
C VAL A 403 -163.50 -71.34 48.64
N GLU A 404 -164.46 -70.61 49.22
CA GLU A 404 -165.39 -69.77 48.45
C GLU A 404 -164.74 -68.47 47.93
N LEU A 405 -163.86 -67.82 48.70
CA LEU A 405 -163.13 -66.61 48.25
C LEU A 405 -161.97 -66.90 47.29
N MET A 406 -161.27 -68.03 47.46
CA MET A 406 -160.20 -68.50 46.56
C MET A 406 -160.76 -68.95 45.21
N GLN A 407 -162.01 -69.42 45.12
CA GLN A 407 -162.62 -69.74 43.81
C GLN A 407 -162.79 -68.51 42.91
N ASP A 408 -162.94 -67.31 43.46
CA ASP A 408 -162.99 -66.07 42.68
C ASP A 408 -161.63 -65.36 42.56
N GLY A 409 -160.75 -65.47 43.56
CA GLY A 409 -159.35 -65.03 43.43
C GLY A 409 -158.57 -65.79 42.35
N LEU A 410 -158.66 -67.13 42.36
CA LEU A 410 -157.97 -68.01 41.40
C LEU A 410 -158.49 -67.83 39.96
N LYS A 411 -159.74 -67.40 39.76
CA LYS A 411 -160.27 -67.01 38.44
C LYS A 411 -159.58 -65.75 37.89
N LEU A 412 -159.33 -64.76 38.74
CA LEU A 412 -158.72 -63.49 38.34
C LEU A 412 -157.23 -63.66 38.04
N GLU A 413 -156.52 -64.40 38.88
CA GLU A 413 -155.08 -64.63 38.73
C GLU A 413 -154.75 -65.50 37.50
N LYS A 414 -155.59 -66.50 37.20
CA LYS A 414 -155.52 -67.32 35.98
C LYS A 414 -155.65 -66.48 34.69
N GLN A 415 -156.45 -65.41 34.68
CA GLN A 415 -156.54 -64.50 33.52
C GLN A 415 -155.29 -63.63 33.33
N ASN A 416 -154.60 -63.25 34.41
CA ASN A 416 -153.39 -62.44 34.34
C ASN A 416 -152.17 -63.26 33.89
N TYR A 417 -152.04 -64.51 34.36
CA TYR A 417 -150.92 -65.38 34.00
C TYR A 417 -150.91 -65.78 32.52
N LEU A 418 -152.09 -65.99 31.91
CA LEU A 418 -152.24 -66.26 30.48
C LEU A 418 -151.70 -65.11 29.61
N LYS A 419 -152.07 -63.85 29.93
CA LYS A 419 -151.61 -62.66 29.19
C LYS A 419 -150.09 -62.44 29.26
N PHE A 420 -149.47 -62.80 30.38
CA PHE A 420 -148.01 -62.67 30.55
C PHE A 420 -147.25 -63.64 29.64
N LEU A 421 -147.72 -64.88 29.51
CA LEU A 421 -147.09 -65.89 28.66
C LEU A 421 -147.27 -65.61 27.15
N GLU A 422 -148.39 -65.01 26.73
CA GLU A 422 -148.58 -64.51 25.36
C GLU A 422 -147.53 -63.45 24.99
N GLN A 423 -147.30 -62.46 25.87
CA GLN A 423 -146.30 -61.40 25.64
C GLN A 423 -144.85 -61.90 25.58
N LEU A 424 -144.54 -62.99 26.29
CA LEU A 424 -143.19 -63.56 26.32
C LEU A 424 -142.86 -64.33 25.03
N ASN A 425 -143.85 -65.00 24.43
CA ASN A 425 -143.71 -65.67 23.13
C ASN A 425 -143.43 -64.70 21.98
N GLU A 426 -144.17 -63.59 21.93
CA GLU A 426 -144.03 -62.55 20.91
C GLU A 426 -142.61 -61.93 20.94
N LYS A 427 -142.09 -61.70 22.15
CA LYS A 427 -140.71 -61.21 22.36
C LYS A 427 -139.64 -62.22 21.90
N MET A 428 -139.87 -63.52 22.09
CA MET A 428 -138.93 -64.58 21.73
C MET A 428 -139.07 -65.06 20.27
N LYS A 429 -140.09 -64.57 19.54
CA LYS A 429 -140.49 -65.01 18.19
C LYS A 429 -140.84 -66.50 18.12
N LEU A 430 -141.56 -66.99 19.12
CA LEU A 430 -142.01 -68.38 19.22
C LEU A 430 -143.50 -68.55 18.85
N ASP A 431 -144.13 -67.51 18.30
CA ASP A 431 -145.57 -67.39 18.06
C ASP A 431 -146.17 -68.53 17.20
N SER A 432 -145.40 -69.07 16.26
CA SER A 432 -145.82 -70.23 15.46
C SER A 432 -145.72 -71.56 16.21
N LEU A 433 -144.78 -71.72 17.15
CA LEU A 433 -144.67 -72.91 17.99
C LEU A 433 -145.73 -72.91 19.10
N ALA A 434 -146.02 -71.73 19.66
CA ALA A 434 -147.01 -71.53 20.72
C ALA A 434 -148.40 -72.12 20.37
N ALA A 435 -148.78 -72.05 19.10
CA ALA A 435 -150.05 -72.56 18.60
C ALA A 435 -150.11 -74.09 18.46
N GLU A 436 -148.96 -74.77 18.37
CA GLU A 436 -148.89 -76.21 18.07
C GLU A 436 -148.60 -77.10 19.30
N VAL A 437 -147.82 -76.61 20.28
CA VAL A 437 -147.32 -77.46 21.39
C VAL A 437 -148.15 -77.36 22.68
N GLY A 438 -149.07 -76.39 22.78
CA GLY A 438 -149.97 -76.23 23.92
C GLY A 438 -149.32 -75.63 25.18
N PHE A 439 -150.16 -75.27 26.15
CA PHE A 439 -149.77 -74.44 27.29
C PHE A 439 -148.68 -75.06 28.19
N ASP A 440 -148.76 -76.36 28.47
CA ASP A 440 -147.83 -77.06 29.39
C ASP A 440 -146.38 -77.11 28.87
N MET A 441 -146.18 -77.16 27.55
CA MET A 441 -144.84 -77.26 26.93
C MET A 441 -144.26 -75.88 26.54
N ASN A 442 -145.06 -74.82 26.66
CA ASN A 442 -144.68 -73.47 26.21
C ASN A 442 -143.51 -72.89 27.02
N VAL A 443 -143.43 -73.22 28.32
CA VAL A 443 -142.34 -72.78 29.21
C VAL A 443 -141.01 -73.45 28.84
N ASP A 444 -141.02 -74.74 28.51
CA ASP A 444 -139.83 -75.49 28.09
C ASP A 444 -139.29 -75.01 26.73
N ALA A 445 -140.18 -74.66 25.79
CA ALA A 445 -139.80 -74.08 24.51
C ALA A 445 -139.08 -72.73 24.66
N ILE A 446 -139.52 -71.89 25.61
CA ILE A 446 -138.88 -70.61 25.95
C ILE A 446 -137.51 -70.84 26.60
N LEU A 447 -137.39 -71.80 27.53
CA LEU A 447 -136.12 -72.16 28.17
C LEU A 447 -135.07 -72.63 27.15
N ALA A 448 -135.42 -73.58 26.28
CA ALA A 448 -134.51 -74.09 25.25
C ALA A 448 -134.04 -72.98 24.28
N ARG A 449 -134.91 -72.00 23.99
CA ARG A 449 -134.57 -70.84 23.15
C ARG A 449 -133.57 -69.90 23.83
N VAL A 450 -133.68 -69.70 25.14
CA VAL A 450 -132.74 -68.88 25.92
C VAL A 450 -131.37 -69.55 25.98
N GLU A 451 -131.29 -70.86 26.23
CA GLU A 451 -130.01 -71.59 26.25
C GLU A 451 -129.28 -71.54 24.90
N GLN A 452 -130.02 -71.62 23.78
CA GLN A 452 -129.45 -71.49 22.44
C GLN A 452 -128.80 -70.12 22.20
N LEU A 453 -129.44 -69.03 22.66
CA LEU A 453 -128.93 -67.67 22.48
C LEU A 453 -127.64 -67.43 23.28
N VAL A 454 -127.61 -67.87 24.55
CA VAL A 454 -126.43 -67.79 25.42
C VAL A 454 -125.22 -68.50 24.79
N LYS A 455 -125.45 -69.65 24.14
CA LYS A 455 -124.37 -70.42 23.50
C LYS A 455 -123.77 -69.70 22.29
N MET A 456 -124.59 -69.12 21.41
CA MET A 456 -124.10 -68.34 20.26
C MET A 456 -123.33 -67.09 20.68
N GLU A 457 -123.73 -66.44 21.77
CA GLU A 457 -123.02 -65.28 22.31
C GLU A 457 -121.65 -65.67 22.91
N GLY A 458 -121.57 -66.82 23.58
CA GLY A 458 -120.31 -67.39 24.07
C GLY A 458 -119.30 -67.67 22.94
N ASP A 459 -119.75 -68.30 21.84
CA ASP A 459 -118.90 -68.60 20.69
C ASP A 459 -118.38 -67.31 20.02
N ALA A 460 -119.25 -66.30 19.85
CA ALA A 460 -118.86 -64.99 19.31
C ALA A 460 -117.83 -64.24 20.18
N VAL A 461 -117.87 -64.39 21.51
CA VAL A 461 -116.86 -63.82 22.41
C VAL A 461 -115.50 -64.52 22.25
N ILE A 462 -115.48 -65.84 22.01
CA ILE A 462 -114.24 -66.59 21.76
C ILE A 462 -113.62 -66.20 20.42
N GLU A 463 -114.42 -66.04 19.36
CA GLU A 463 -113.96 -65.54 18.07
C GLU A 463 -113.38 -64.12 18.17
N ASN A 464 -114.08 -63.20 18.85
CA ASN A 464 -113.57 -61.84 19.09
C ASN A 464 -112.26 -61.83 19.89
N LYS A 465 -112.11 -62.71 20.89
CA LYS A 465 -110.88 -62.83 21.70
C LYS A 465 -109.69 -63.33 20.87
N THR A 466 -109.90 -64.30 19.97
CA THR A 466 -108.84 -64.79 19.08
C THR A 466 -108.50 -63.77 17.98
N MET A 467 -109.49 -63.08 17.42
CA MET A 467 -109.28 -62.00 16.45
C MET A 467 -108.45 -60.86 17.08
N ALA A 468 -108.81 -60.40 18.29
CA ALA A 468 -108.08 -59.37 19.02
C ALA A 468 -106.62 -59.76 19.32
N TYR A 469 -106.36 -61.03 19.66
CA TYR A 469 -104.99 -61.53 19.82
C TYR A 469 -104.20 -61.50 18.50
N SER A 470 -104.82 -61.91 17.39
CA SER A 470 -104.18 -61.86 16.07
C SER A 470 -103.85 -60.42 15.62
N LEU A 471 -104.73 -59.46 15.92
CA LEU A 471 -104.53 -58.03 15.64
C LEU A 471 -103.42 -57.44 16.50
N ARG A 472 -103.37 -57.77 17.80
CA ARG A 472 -102.26 -57.37 18.70
C ARG A 472 -100.91 -57.89 18.19
N LYS A 473 -100.84 -59.14 17.72
CA LYS A 473 -99.61 -59.71 17.13
C LYS A 473 -99.19 -58.97 15.87
N LYS A 474 -100.13 -58.71 14.94
CA LYS A 474 -99.88 -57.90 13.73
C LYS A 474 -99.39 -56.49 14.07
N LEU A 475 -100.04 -55.81 15.01
CA LEU A 475 -99.69 -54.46 15.46
C LEU A 475 -98.28 -54.41 16.07
N LYS A 476 -97.90 -55.39 16.90
CA LYS A 476 -96.53 -55.51 17.42
C LYS A 476 -95.49 -55.63 16.28
N THR A 477 -95.72 -56.52 15.31
CA THR A 477 -94.79 -56.70 14.17
C THR A 477 -94.70 -55.48 13.25
N GLN A 478 -95.75 -54.65 13.16
CA GLN A 478 -95.70 -53.39 12.41
C GLN A 478 -94.95 -52.30 13.18
N LYS A 479 -95.11 -52.25 14.50
CA LYS A 479 -94.37 -51.31 15.38
C LYS A 479 -92.86 -51.55 15.32
N GLU A 480 -92.43 -52.81 15.44
CA GLU A 480 -91.02 -53.21 15.34
C GLU A 480 -90.42 -52.85 13.95
N LYS A 481 -91.19 -53.04 12.88
CA LYS A 481 -90.79 -52.64 11.51
C LYS A 481 -90.70 -51.11 11.33
N LEU A 482 -91.55 -50.34 12.00
CA LEU A 482 -91.51 -48.88 11.98
C LEU A 482 -90.30 -48.36 12.75
N GLU A 483 -90.06 -48.86 13.96
CA GLU A 483 -88.91 -48.51 14.80
C GLU A 483 -87.57 -48.82 14.10
N SER A 484 -87.48 -49.96 13.40
CA SER A 484 -86.33 -50.31 12.56
C SER A 484 -86.10 -49.32 11.40
N LYS A 485 -87.17 -48.86 10.74
CA LYS A 485 -87.08 -47.85 9.67
C LYS A 485 -86.71 -46.47 10.21
N GLU A 486 -87.23 -46.08 11.37
CA GLU A 486 -86.90 -44.80 12.02
C GLU A 486 -85.41 -44.75 12.40
N LEU A 487 -84.86 -45.84 12.95
CA LEU A 487 -83.43 -45.97 13.22
C LEU A 487 -82.60 -45.81 11.94
N HIS A 488 -83.00 -46.44 10.84
CA HIS A 488 -82.31 -46.31 9.55
C HIS A 488 -82.38 -44.88 8.98
N MET A 489 -83.54 -44.21 9.08
CA MET A 489 -83.68 -42.81 8.69
C MET A 489 -82.79 -41.88 9.53
N ASN A 490 -82.67 -42.11 10.83
CA ASN A 490 -81.81 -41.31 11.70
C ASN A 490 -80.32 -41.52 11.41
N LEU A 491 -79.89 -42.75 11.10
CA LEU A 491 -78.53 -43.04 10.63
C LEU A 491 -78.22 -42.32 9.29
N LEU A 492 -79.17 -42.32 8.34
CA LEU A 492 -79.01 -41.58 7.08
C LEU A 492 -78.95 -40.06 7.29
N ARG A 493 -79.82 -39.49 8.13
CA ARG A 493 -79.77 -38.06 8.50
C ARG A 493 -78.43 -37.69 9.12
N GLN A 494 -77.92 -38.51 10.05
CA GLN A 494 -76.61 -38.29 10.67
C GLN A 494 -75.48 -38.38 9.64
N LYS A 495 -75.53 -39.32 8.68
CA LYS A 495 -74.51 -39.42 7.64
C LYS A 495 -74.56 -38.26 6.65
N ILE A 496 -75.75 -37.73 6.34
CA ILE A 496 -75.89 -36.51 5.52
C ILE A 496 -75.26 -35.31 6.24
N ALA A 497 -75.57 -35.10 7.53
CA ALA A 497 -74.99 -34.02 8.32
C ALA A 497 -73.44 -34.08 8.35
N GLN A 498 -72.87 -35.27 8.58
CA GLN A 498 -71.41 -35.47 8.51
C GLN A 498 -70.81 -35.12 7.14
N LEU A 499 -71.48 -35.49 6.04
CA LEU A 499 -71.01 -35.19 4.68
C LEU A 499 -71.14 -33.69 4.35
N GLU A 500 -72.13 -33.00 4.93
CA GLU A 500 -72.29 -31.55 4.82
C GLU A 500 -71.21 -30.80 5.63
N GLU A 501 -70.91 -31.24 6.86
CA GLU A 501 -69.78 -30.73 7.67
C GLU A 501 -68.44 -30.94 6.96
N GLU A 502 -68.16 -32.15 6.46
CA GLU A 502 -66.96 -32.44 5.66
C GLU A 502 -66.84 -31.52 4.43
N LYS A 503 -67.96 -31.27 3.74
CA LYS A 503 -68.01 -30.38 2.56
C LYS A 503 -67.73 -28.93 2.97
N GLN A 504 -68.32 -28.44 4.07
CA GLN A 504 -68.07 -27.09 4.58
C GLN A 504 -66.60 -26.93 5.00
N ALA A 505 -66.03 -27.89 5.73
CA ALA A 505 -64.62 -27.88 6.13
C ALA A 505 -63.67 -27.86 4.92
N ARG A 506 -63.93 -28.68 3.89
CA ARG A 506 -63.14 -28.67 2.63
C ARG A 506 -63.25 -27.32 1.89
N THR A 507 -64.41 -26.66 1.97
CA THR A 507 -64.62 -25.34 1.35
C THR A 507 -63.87 -24.24 2.11
N ALA A 508 -63.90 -24.26 3.45
CA ALA A 508 -63.12 -23.34 4.28
C ALA A 508 -61.60 -23.49 4.03
N LEU A 509 -61.10 -24.72 3.99
CA LEU A 509 -59.69 -25.01 3.66
C LEU A 509 -59.29 -24.59 2.24
N ALA A 510 -60.23 -24.50 1.30
CA ALA A 510 -59.96 -23.96 -0.03
C ALA A 510 -59.80 -22.43 0.02
N VAL A 511 -60.67 -21.73 0.74
CA VAL A 511 -60.59 -20.27 0.94
C VAL A 511 -59.30 -19.89 1.68
N GLU A 512 -58.96 -20.58 2.78
CA GLU A 512 -57.73 -20.34 3.54
C GLU A 512 -56.47 -20.55 2.67
N ARG A 513 -56.47 -21.58 1.81
CA ARG A 513 -55.39 -21.81 0.84
C ARG A 513 -55.27 -20.65 -0.16
N ASP A 514 -56.39 -20.13 -0.66
CA ASP A 514 -56.38 -19.02 -1.63
C ASP A 514 -55.96 -17.68 -1.00
N GLU A 515 -56.34 -17.43 0.26
CA GLU A 515 -55.86 -16.31 1.06
C GLU A 515 -54.35 -16.40 1.34
N ALA A 516 -53.86 -17.58 1.72
CA ALA A 516 -52.43 -17.84 1.89
C ALA A 516 -51.65 -17.64 0.57
N ASN A 517 -52.17 -18.15 -0.55
CA ASN A 517 -51.61 -17.92 -1.89
C ASN A 517 -51.57 -16.43 -2.26
N LEU A 518 -52.59 -15.65 -1.90
CA LEU A 518 -52.64 -14.21 -2.11
C LEU A 518 -51.61 -13.47 -1.23
N ALA A 519 -51.43 -13.89 0.02
CA ALA A 519 -50.40 -13.37 0.92
C ALA A 519 -48.99 -13.64 0.38
N VAL A 520 -48.72 -14.86 -0.08
CA VAL A 520 -47.44 -15.24 -0.72
C VAL A 520 -47.17 -14.38 -1.97
N LYS A 521 -48.18 -14.12 -2.81
CA LYS A 521 -48.06 -13.23 -3.99
C LYS A 521 -47.77 -11.77 -3.59
N LYS A 522 -48.37 -11.26 -2.50
CA LYS A 522 -48.07 -9.92 -1.97
C LYS A 522 -46.63 -9.83 -1.44
N LEU A 523 -46.17 -10.84 -0.70
CA LEU A 523 -44.80 -10.92 -0.19
C LEU A 523 -43.75 -10.99 -1.32
N HIS A 524 -43.98 -11.79 -2.37
CA HIS A 524 -43.10 -11.82 -3.54
C HIS A 524 -42.96 -10.43 -4.19
N LYS A 525 -44.07 -9.72 -4.43
CA LYS A 525 -44.03 -8.34 -4.96
C LYS A 525 -43.30 -7.35 -4.04
N MET A 526 -43.31 -7.58 -2.73
CA MET A 526 -42.55 -6.76 -1.77
C MET A 526 -41.04 -7.10 -1.84
N ILE A 527 -40.69 -8.38 -1.93
CA ILE A 527 -39.30 -8.83 -2.12
C ILE A 527 -38.71 -8.26 -3.41
N GLU A 528 -39.42 -8.30 -4.55
CA GLU A 528 -38.99 -7.69 -5.81
C GLU A 528 -38.72 -6.18 -5.68
N ARG A 529 -39.57 -5.45 -4.93
CA ARG A 529 -39.38 -4.01 -4.69
C ARG A 529 -38.15 -3.74 -3.83
N LEU A 530 -37.98 -4.51 -2.74
CA LEU A 530 -36.82 -4.40 -1.85
C LEU A 530 -35.52 -4.78 -2.56
N GLN A 531 -35.53 -5.79 -3.44
CA GLN A 531 -34.39 -6.15 -4.28
C GLN A 531 -34.02 -5.03 -5.25
N LYS A 532 -34.99 -4.37 -5.89
CA LYS A 532 -34.75 -3.20 -6.74
C LYS A 532 -34.17 -2.01 -5.96
N GLN A 533 -34.72 -1.71 -4.78
CA GLN A 533 -34.18 -0.67 -3.90
C GLN A 533 -32.76 -0.98 -3.43
N LEU A 534 -32.47 -2.24 -3.07
CA LEU A 534 -31.13 -2.70 -2.70
C LEU A 534 -30.14 -2.60 -3.87
N HIS A 535 -30.58 -2.89 -5.10
CA HIS A 535 -29.75 -2.74 -6.29
C HIS A 535 -29.37 -1.28 -6.54
N LEU A 536 -30.36 -0.36 -6.53
CA LEU A 536 -30.13 1.08 -6.65
C LEU A 536 -29.22 1.62 -5.54
N ALA A 537 -29.41 1.17 -4.30
CA ALA A 537 -28.55 1.55 -3.17
C ALA A 537 -27.11 1.04 -3.34
N ARG A 538 -26.89 -0.14 -3.93
CA ARG A 538 -25.56 -0.65 -4.28
C ARG A 538 -24.91 0.18 -5.39
N GLU A 539 -25.66 0.54 -6.43
CA GLU A 539 -25.18 1.40 -7.53
C GLU A 539 -24.76 2.79 -7.02
N MET A 540 -25.59 3.42 -6.18
CA MET A 540 -25.23 4.67 -5.50
C MET A 540 -24.00 4.52 -4.61
N ASN A 541 -23.82 3.39 -3.92
CA ASN A 541 -22.63 3.15 -3.10
C ASN A 541 -21.36 3.00 -3.97
N THR A 542 -21.47 2.38 -5.14
CA THR A 542 -20.35 2.30 -6.11
C THR A 542 -20.01 3.65 -6.73
N ASP A 543 -21.01 4.47 -7.08
CA ASP A 543 -20.81 5.84 -7.58
C ASP A 543 -20.17 6.75 -6.52
N LEU A 544 -20.64 6.69 -5.27
CA LEU A 544 -20.02 7.43 -4.16
C LEU A 544 -18.59 6.97 -3.87
N LYS A 545 -18.27 5.67 -4.04
CA LYS A 545 -16.89 5.17 -3.94
C LYS A 545 -16.01 5.70 -5.06
N ALA A 546 -16.51 5.74 -6.30
CA ALA A 546 -15.78 6.32 -7.44
C ALA A 546 -15.46 7.81 -7.21
N LYS A 547 -16.47 8.59 -6.79
CA LYS A 547 -16.31 10.01 -6.41
C LYS A 547 -15.36 10.20 -5.23
N LEU A 548 -15.32 9.28 -4.28
CA LEU A 548 -14.36 9.31 -3.16
C LEU A 548 -12.93 9.03 -3.65
N SER A 549 -12.71 8.10 -4.58
CA SER A 549 -11.39 7.90 -5.20
C SER A 549 -10.95 9.12 -6.00
N GLU A 550 -11.82 9.72 -6.82
CA GLU A 550 -11.54 10.98 -7.54
C GLU A 550 -11.18 12.11 -6.57
N THR A 551 -11.92 12.25 -5.47
CA THR A 551 -11.63 13.25 -4.42
C THR A 551 -10.28 13.00 -3.75
N ASN A 552 -9.91 11.74 -3.51
CA ASN A 552 -8.61 11.38 -2.96
C ASN A 552 -7.47 11.66 -3.94
N GLU A 553 -7.65 11.38 -5.25
CA GLU A 553 -6.67 11.76 -6.27
C GLU A 553 -6.49 13.28 -6.36
N LEU A 554 -7.59 14.04 -6.36
CA LEU A 554 -7.53 15.51 -6.33
C LEU A 554 -6.80 16.01 -5.09
N LYS A 555 -7.07 15.43 -3.91
CA LYS A 555 -6.37 15.75 -2.67
C LYS A 555 -4.87 15.45 -2.74
N ILE A 556 -4.46 14.33 -3.35
CA ILE A 556 -3.05 14.02 -3.60
C ILE A 556 -2.42 15.08 -4.51
N LYS A 557 -3.06 15.38 -5.66
CA LYS A 557 -2.62 16.42 -6.60
C LYS A 557 -2.47 17.79 -5.92
N THR A 558 -3.40 18.18 -5.05
CA THR A 558 -3.31 19.42 -4.25
C THR A 558 -2.17 19.38 -3.23
N LEU A 559 -1.91 18.25 -2.58
CA LEU A 559 -0.78 18.11 -1.65
C LEU A 559 0.56 18.21 -2.37
N ASP A 560 0.70 17.62 -3.56
CA ASP A 560 1.92 17.74 -4.36
C ASP A 560 2.09 19.15 -4.94
N GLN A 561 1.01 19.81 -5.37
CA GLN A 561 1.04 21.24 -5.71
C GLN A 561 1.52 22.08 -4.51
N ASN A 562 1.01 21.84 -3.31
CA ASN A 562 1.45 22.55 -2.10
C ASN A 562 2.94 22.30 -1.77
N ARG A 563 3.45 21.08 -2.00
CA ARG A 563 4.90 20.79 -1.89
C ARG A 563 5.71 21.61 -2.89
N THR A 564 5.30 21.66 -4.16
CA THR A 564 6.02 22.48 -5.16
C THR A 564 5.97 23.98 -4.82
N ILE A 565 4.86 24.48 -4.26
CA ILE A 565 4.74 25.86 -3.77
C ILE A 565 5.68 26.10 -2.59
N GLU A 566 5.80 25.17 -1.63
CA GLU A 566 6.78 25.27 -0.55
C GLU A 566 8.23 25.29 -1.05
N GLU A 567 8.56 24.44 -2.04
CA GLU A 567 9.90 24.40 -2.64
C GLU A 567 10.22 25.69 -3.40
N LEU A 568 9.26 26.21 -4.16
CA LEU A 568 9.35 27.51 -4.83
C LEU A 568 9.52 28.64 -3.80
N ASN A 569 8.74 28.67 -2.72
CA ASN A 569 8.88 29.64 -1.63
C ASN A 569 10.27 29.54 -0.94
N LYS A 570 10.77 28.32 -0.69
CA LYS A 570 12.12 28.09 -0.16
C LYS A 570 13.19 28.59 -1.14
N SER A 571 12.98 28.44 -2.45
CA SER A 571 13.89 28.95 -3.49
C SER A 571 13.84 30.48 -3.61
N GLN A 572 12.66 31.08 -3.61
CA GLN A 572 12.44 32.53 -3.60
C GLN A 572 13.09 33.14 -2.37
N GLY A 573 12.86 32.60 -1.17
CA GLY A 573 13.50 33.07 0.06
C GLY A 573 15.02 32.89 0.08
N LYS A 574 15.62 32.01 -0.74
CA LYS A 574 17.08 31.99 -0.98
C LYS A 574 17.49 33.09 -1.96
N LEU A 575 16.72 33.29 -3.03
CA LEU A 575 16.94 34.34 -4.03
C LEU A 575 16.89 35.74 -3.40
N GLU A 576 15.89 36.00 -2.55
CA GLU A 576 15.70 37.24 -1.79
C GLU A 576 16.93 37.54 -0.91
N ARG A 577 17.45 36.53 -0.20
CA ARG A 577 18.68 36.64 0.59
C ARG A 577 19.94 36.86 -0.25
N MET A 578 19.98 36.36 -1.49
CA MET A 578 21.08 36.67 -2.43
C MET A 578 20.95 38.10 -2.99
N LYS A 579 19.72 38.54 -3.33
CA LYS A 579 19.41 39.90 -3.75
C LYS A 579 19.79 40.91 -2.67
N GLU A 580 19.37 40.71 -1.41
CA GLU A 580 19.79 41.58 -0.30
C GLU A 580 21.30 41.67 -0.14
N LYS A 581 22.03 40.54 -0.29
CA LYS A 581 23.50 40.53 -0.22
C LYS A 581 24.12 41.32 -1.38
N ALA A 582 23.58 41.16 -2.59
CA ALA A 582 24.01 41.92 -3.76
C ALA A 582 23.70 43.41 -3.63
N GLU A 583 22.54 43.79 -3.09
CA GLU A 583 22.18 45.19 -2.79
C GLU A 583 23.08 45.80 -1.71
N LYS A 584 23.41 45.05 -0.66
CA LYS A 584 24.40 45.46 0.38
C LYS A 584 25.81 45.63 -0.21
N GLN A 585 26.24 44.74 -1.10
CA GLN A 585 27.52 44.90 -1.82
C GLN A 585 27.49 46.09 -2.78
N LEU A 586 26.41 46.26 -3.56
CA LEU A 586 26.24 47.36 -4.50
C LEU A 586 26.23 48.72 -3.79
N THR A 587 25.57 48.82 -2.64
CA THR A 587 25.59 50.03 -1.80
C THR A 587 26.96 50.31 -1.19
N SER A 588 27.71 49.28 -0.76
CA SER A 588 29.12 49.42 -0.35
C SER A 588 29.97 49.97 -1.49
N VAL A 589 29.97 49.31 -2.65
CA VAL A 589 30.74 49.71 -3.85
C VAL A 589 30.33 51.11 -4.32
N LYS A 590 29.05 51.47 -4.27
CA LYS A 590 28.57 52.82 -4.59
C LYS A 590 29.11 53.86 -3.59
N SER A 591 29.16 53.53 -2.30
CA SER A 591 29.74 54.43 -1.27
C SER A 591 31.25 54.60 -1.43
N GLU A 592 31.97 53.53 -1.78
CA GLU A 592 33.39 53.55 -2.09
C GLU A 592 33.67 54.38 -3.35
N LEU A 593 32.88 54.20 -4.41
CA LEU A 593 32.96 54.97 -5.64
C LEU A 593 32.75 56.46 -5.37
N LEU A 594 31.68 56.83 -4.64
CA LEU A 594 31.43 58.22 -4.23
C LEU A 594 32.59 58.78 -3.37
N SER A 595 33.24 57.97 -2.55
CA SER A 595 34.41 58.40 -1.77
C SER A 595 35.65 58.64 -2.65
N LYS A 596 35.86 57.81 -3.67
CA LYS A 596 36.94 57.96 -4.66
C LYS A 596 36.68 59.16 -5.58
N GLU A 597 35.44 59.37 -5.99
CA GLU A 597 35.00 60.52 -6.78
C GLU A 597 35.26 61.83 -6.01
N ARG A 598 34.84 61.92 -4.73
CA ARG A 598 35.17 63.07 -3.88
C ARG A 598 36.67 63.33 -3.79
N LYS A 599 37.47 62.31 -3.48
CA LYS A 599 38.94 62.44 -3.44
C LYS A 599 39.52 62.93 -4.78
N ALA A 600 39.06 62.37 -5.90
CA ALA A 600 39.49 62.82 -7.22
C ALA A 600 39.08 64.28 -7.51
N THR A 601 37.90 64.73 -7.05
CA THR A 601 37.51 66.15 -7.16
C THR A 601 38.33 67.07 -6.24
N GLU A 602 38.64 66.64 -5.02
CA GLU A 602 39.51 67.38 -4.08
C GLU A 602 40.94 67.50 -4.63
N ASP A 603 41.51 66.41 -5.16
CA ASP A 603 42.85 66.42 -5.75
C ASP A 603 42.90 67.23 -7.04
N LYS A 604 41.84 67.18 -7.87
CA LYS A 604 41.70 68.08 -9.03
C LYS A 604 41.67 69.55 -8.62
N GLU A 605 40.96 69.90 -7.53
CA GLU A 605 40.91 71.28 -7.04
C GLU A 605 42.25 71.70 -6.41
N LYS A 606 42.97 70.81 -5.70
CA LYS A 606 44.36 71.05 -5.26
C LYS A 606 45.28 71.34 -6.44
N HIS A 607 45.22 70.53 -7.51
CA HIS A 607 46.04 70.74 -8.71
C HIS A 607 45.69 72.05 -9.42
N LYS A 608 44.41 72.43 -9.47
CA LYS A 608 43.96 73.73 -9.99
C LYS A 608 44.50 74.89 -9.14
N ASN A 609 44.38 74.82 -7.81
CA ASN A 609 44.88 75.86 -6.90
C ASN A 609 46.42 76.00 -7.00
N MET A 610 47.14 74.88 -7.13
CA MET A 610 48.58 74.85 -7.36
C MET A 610 48.95 75.46 -8.73
N LEU A 611 48.17 75.19 -9.77
CA LEU A 611 48.36 75.81 -11.09
C LEU A 611 48.08 77.32 -11.07
N GLU A 612 47.06 77.77 -10.33
CA GLU A 612 46.78 79.20 -10.12
C GLU A 612 47.91 79.89 -9.34
N ALA A 613 48.46 79.24 -8.30
CA ALA A 613 49.64 79.72 -7.58
C ALA A 613 50.85 79.90 -8.52
N VAL A 614 51.24 78.86 -9.27
CA VAL A 614 52.34 78.92 -10.26
C VAL A 614 52.06 79.98 -11.33
N THR A 615 50.82 80.13 -11.77
CA THR A 615 50.41 81.19 -12.72
C THR A 615 50.55 82.59 -12.10
N SER A 616 50.30 82.75 -10.80
CA SER A 616 50.51 84.02 -10.10
C SER A 616 52.01 84.34 -9.92
N GLU A 617 52.84 83.35 -9.57
CA GLU A 617 54.30 83.51 -9.48
C GLU A 617 54.90 83.88 -10.85
N MET A 618 54.45 83.20 -11.92
CA MET A 618 54.83 83.50 -13.30
C MET A 618 54.47 84.95 -13.70
N LYS A 619 53.32 85.46 -13.25
CA LYS A 619 52.95 86.89 -13.44
C LYS A 619 53.89 87.83 -12.69
N VAL A 620 54.23 87.51 -11.43
CA VAL A 620 55.16 88.33 -10.60
C VAL A 620 56.56 88.36 -11.22
N VAL A 621 57.09 87.20 -11.64
CA VAL A 621 58.38 87.10 -12.34
C VAL A 621 58.35 87.88 -13.65
N LYS A 622 57.26 87.80 -14.42
CA LYS A 622 57.10 88.60 -15.64
C LYS A 622 57.11 90.10 -15.36
N THR A 623 56.41 90.59 -14.33
CA THR A 623 56.44 92.01 -13.95
C THR A 623 57.83 92.46 -13.48
N ALA A 624 58.54 91.62 -12.72
CA ALA A 624 59.92 91.91 -12.30
C ALA A 624 60.89 91.97 -13.51
N PHE A 625 60.69 91.10 -14.50
CA PHE A 625 61.46 91.13 -15.76
C PHE A 625 61.16 92.40 -16.58
N GLU A 626 59.90 92.82 -16.65
CA GLU A 626 59.49 94.09 -17.28
C GLU A 626 60.06 95.32 -16.56
N GLU A 627 60.24 95.27 -15.23
CA GLU A 627 60.94 96.32 -14.45
C GLU A 627 62.45 96.32 -14.66
N LEU A 628 63.09 95.16 -14.70
CA LEU A 628 64.52 95.04 -15.04
C LEU A 628 64.78 95.60 -16.45
N GLY A 629 63.96 95.25 -17.44
CA GLY A 629 64.02 95.80 -18.79
C GLY A 629 63.62 97.28 -18.89
N LYS A 630 63.08 97.91 -17.84
CA LYS A 630 62.94 99.38 -17.75
C LYS A 630 64.21 100.01 -17.16
N ARG A 631 64.79 99.43 -16.10
CA ARG A 631 66.08 99.86 -15.53
C ARG A 631 67.22 99.77 -16.54
N GLU A 632 67.28 98.69 -17.32
CA GLU A 632 68.28 98.50 -18.37
C GLU A 632 68.22 99.62 -19.42
N ARG A 633 67.03 99.99 -19.88
CA ARG A 633 66.84 101.14 -20.78
C ARG A 633 67.27 102.45 -20.13
N GLN A 634 66.91 102.72 -18.88
CA GLN A 634 67.37 103.93 -18.18
C GLN A 634 68.90 104.00 -18.05
N LEU A 635 69.57 102.87 -17.83
CA LEU A 635 71.03 102.78 -17.80
C LEU A 635 71.64 103.00 -19.20
N ALA A 636 71.04 102.43 -20.24
CA ALA A 636 71.45 102.65 -21.63
C ALA A 636 71.28 104.13 -22.04
N ASP A 637 70.13 104.75 -21.73
CA ASP A 637 69.85 106.16 -21.98
C ASP A 637 70.85 107.08 -21.25
N PHE A 638 71.13 106.78 -19.97
CA PHE A 638 72.14 107.52 -19.19
C PHE A 638 73.55 107.39 -19.81
N ARG A 639 73.94 106.17 -20.18
CA ARG A 639 75.22 105.87 -20.85
C ARG A 639 75.34 106.61 -22.18
N GLU A 640 74.25 106.73 -22.94
CA GLU A 640 74.21 107.50 -24.18
C GLU A 640 74.38 109.01 -23.92
N VAL A 641 73.67 109.58 -22.95
CA VAL A 641 73.76 111.00 -22.57
C VAL A 641 75.17 111.37 -22.09
N VAL A 642 75.78 110.56 -21.22
CA VAL A 642 77.15 110.79 -20.74
C VAL A 642 78.16 110.68 -21.89
N SER A 643 78.00 109.70 -22.79
CA SER A 643 78.83 109.59 -24.00
C SER A 643 78.72 110.85 -24.89
N ARG A 644 77.50 111.40 -25.04
CA ARG A 644 77.23 112.64 -25.79
C ARG A 644 77.92 113.84 -25.16
N MET A 645 77.84 113.99 -23.83
CA MET A 645 78.48 115.08 -23.08
C MET A 645 80.01 115.04 -23.14
N LEU A 646 80.61 113.85 -23.22
CA LEU A 646 82.07 113.67 -23.30
C LEU A 646 82.64 113.75 -24.73
N GLY A 647 81.81 114.11 -25.72
CA GLY A 647 82.22 114.17 -27.13
C GLY A 647 82.69 112.80 -27.67
N LEU A 648 82.13 111.70 -27.15
CA LEU A 648 82.37 110.35 -27.65
C LEU A 648 81.37 110.04 -28.77
N ASN A 649 81.82 109.34 -29.82
CA ASN A 649 80.98 109.08 -30.99
C ASN A 649 80.02 107.91 -30.72
N ILE A 650 78.76 108.23 -30.45
CA ILE A 650 77.68 107.30 -30.09
C ILE A 650 77.34 106.30 -31.21
N ALA A 651 77.73 106.56 -32.46
CA ALA A 651 77.51 105.61 -33.56
C ALA A 651 78.28 104.27 -33.41
N SER A 652 79.19 104.18 -32.43
CA SER A 652 79.84 102.93 -32.02
C SER A 652 79.01 102.19 -30.97
N LEU A 653 78.38 101.08 -31.35
CA LEU A 653 77.59 100.21 -30.45
C LEU A 653 78.44 99.52 -29.35
N ALA A 654 79.77 99.72 -29.36
CA ALA A 654 80.71 99.13 -28.41
C ALA A 654 81.73 100.17 -27.88
N LEU A 655 81.27 101.38 -27.54
CA LEU A 655 82.01 102.28 -26.63
C LEU A 655 82.25 101.57 -25.29
N PRO A 656 83.49 101.26 -24.88
CA PRO A 656 83.75 100.60 -23.60
C PRO A 656 83.60 101.57 -22.44
N ASP A 657 83.06 101.12 -21.30
CA ASP A 657 82.81 102.00 -20.15
C ASP A 657 84.10 102.65 -19.61
N TYR A 658 85.25 101.99 -19.77
CA TYR A 658 86.54 102.58 -19.40
C TYR A 658 86.88 103.84 -20.22
N GLU A 659 86.42 104.01 -21.46
CA GLU A 659 86.71 105.23 -22.25
C GLU A 659 85.91 106.44 -21.75
N ILE A 660 84.66 106.20 -21.32
CA ILE A 660 83.80 107.17 -20.66
C ILE A 660 84.46 107.60 -19.34
N ILE A 661 84.87 106.62 -18.53
CA ILE A 661 85.57 106.85 -17.25
C ILE A 661 86.88 107.61 -17.47
N THR A 662 87.74 107.19 -18.40
CA THR A 662 89.04 107.83 -18.65
C THR A 662 88.90 109.29 -19.11
N ARG A 663 87.82 109.65 -19.82
CA ARG A 663 87.55 111.06 -20.19
C ARG A 663 86.99 111.88 -19.02
N LEU A 664 86.11 111.30 -18.19
CA LEU A 664 85.64 111.93 -16.95
C LEU A 664 86.80 112.17 -15.98
N GLU A 665 87.66 111.17 -15.77
CA GLU A 665 88.86 111.29 -14.94
C GLU A 665 89.78 112.39 -15.46
N ARG A 666 89.96 112.55 -16.77
CA ARG A 666 90.78 113.62 -17.37
C ARG A 666 90.19 115.02 -17.14
N LEU A 667 88.85 115.14 -17.18
CA LEU A 667 88.11 116.38 -16.84
C LEU A 667 88.18 116.72 -15.34
N ILE A 668 88.16 115.70 -14.48
CA ILE A 668 88.26 115.84 -13.02
C ILE A 668 89.70 116.22 -12.62
N HIS A 669 90.72 115.62 -13.24
CA HIS A 669 92.12 115.98 -12.98
C HIS A 669 92.50 117.39 -13.48
N SER A 670 91.76 117.97 -14.43
CA SER A 670 92.01 119.34 -14.90
C SER A 670 91.40 120.44 -14.00
N HIS A 671 90.71 120.08 -12.90
CA HIS A 671 90.01 121.03 -12.01
C HIS A 671 90.38 120.88 -10.52
N GLN A 672 91.66 120.67 -10.20
CA GLN A 672 92.18 121.02 -8.88
C GLN A 672 92.63 122.49 -8.88
N HIS A 673 91.80 123.38 -8.31
CA HIS A 673 92.17 124.52 -7.44
C HIS A 673 91.00 125.52 -7.32
N HIS A 674 90.20 125.40 -6.24
CA HIS A 674 89.71 126.50 -5.37
C HIS A 674 88.65 125.95 -4.37
N TYR A 675 88.80 126.28 -3.07
CA TYR A 675 87.80 126.60 -2.01
C TYR A 675 86.33 126.12 -2.16
N CYS A 676 85.57 125.70 -1.13
CA CYS A 676 85.74 125.53 0.34
C CYS A 676 84.55 124.66 0.89
N PRO A 677 84.38 124.39 2.21
CA PRO A 677 83.55 123.27 2.70
C PRO A 677 82.06 123.57 3.01
N CYS A 678 81.23 122.52 2.85
CA CYS A 678 80.03 122.17 3.64
C CYS A 678 79.84 120.65 3.47
N VAL A 679 79.68 119.78 4.47
CA VAL A 679 78.89 119.80 5.72
C VAL A 679 77.38 119.72 5.46
N CYS A 680 76.72 118.83 6.21
CA CYS A 680 75.30 118.47 6.17
C CYS A 680 74.85 117.50 5.06
N LEU A 681 73.94 116.54 5.30
CA LEU A 681 73.41 115.85 6.50
C LEU A 681 72.54 114.67 5.99
N LYS A 682 72.35 113.61 6.80
CA LYS A 682 71.18 112.69 6.96
C LYS A 682 70.16 112.49 5.81
N ASP A 683 69.54 111.32 5.65
CA ASP A 683 69.21 110.26 6.63
C ASP A 683 69.70 108.85 6.24
#